data_AF-A0A9W5TUE2-F1
#
_entry.id   AF-A0A9W5TUE2-F1
#
_cell.length_a   1.000
_cell.length_b   1.000
_cell.length_c   1.000
_cell.angle_alpha   90.00
_cell.angle_beta   90.00
_cell.angle_gamma   90.00
#
_symmetry.space_group_name_H-M   'P 1'
#
loop_
_entity.id
_entity.type
_entity.pdbx_description
1 polymer ?
#
loop_
_entity_poly.entity_id
_entity_poly.type
_entity_poly.pdbx_seq_one_letter_code
_entity_poly.pdbx_strand_id
1 'polypeptide(L)'
;MKQLKSEQVRKLFLDFFKEKGHRIEPSASLVPKNDPTLLWINSGVATLKKYFDGSVIPDNPRIVNAQKAIRTNDIENVGFTARHHTFFEMLGNFSIGDYFKKEAIEWAWEFLTAEKWIGFDPELLSVTVHPEDDEAYDIWLHDIKLPKERIIRLEENFWDIGEGPSGPNTEIFYDRGEKYGNDPSDPELYPGGENDRYLEVWNLVFSQFNHNPDDTYTPLPKKNIDTGMGLERMVSVIQDAPTNFETDLFMPIINKIEELANIPYGKAEASDTAYKVIADHIRTVAFAIGDNALPSNEGRGYVLRRLLRRAVRFAKQIGIDKPFMYKLVATVGKIMKDFYPEVLQQKDYIETVIKTEEERFHETLHDGLEILTAIIQNEKENGSTVFPGKEVFRLYDTYGFPKELTEEYVEEEGFTIDEAGFQEEMDGQRERARNARQKADSMQVQDEMLSKIDAESEFVGYDRLATETTIETMINGNALIDTAKSGEKIMLFLRETPFYAESGGQIADKGWIYSDHGTAFVENVQKAPKGQHLHRVTIKDGEFCTGDKVKAVVDTEFRNMIVKNHTATHLLHQALKDVLGGHVNQAGSLVTPERLRFDFSHFGAISEDELQKIEQIVNEKVWEELQVVVDIMKISEAKEMGAMALFGEKYGDIVRVVQAGDYSIELCGGCHVRNTAEIGMFKIISETGIGAGTRRIEAVTSKYAYYFTKQKLTLLDHAAQLLKTTDEKIPERIDGLYKDIKAIQKENESLSSKLSNMEASSILDKVEEVEGISLLAQKVSVKDMNQLRNMVDDLKQKLGSGVILLAAENKQKVQLAAGVSKDLIESGLHAGNLIKQAAKACGGGGGGRPDMAQAGGKDPQKIADALQTAARYISENVQ
;
A
#
# COMPACT_ATOMS: atom_id res chain seq x y z
N MET A 1 28.57 39.03 4.62
CA MET A 1 28.37 37.57 4.64
C MET A 1 28.69 37.01 3.25
N LYS A 2 29.38 35.87 3.16
CA LYS A 2 29.64 35.21 1.87
C LYS A 2 28.33 34.68 1.30
N GLN A 3 28.06 34.92 0.02
CA GLN A 3 26.91 34.33 -0.67
C GLN A 3 27.30 32.93 -1.16
N LEU A 4 26.88 31.89 -0.43
CA LEU A 4 27.21 30.50 -0.73
C LEU A 4 25.96 29.73 -1.17
N LYS A 5 26.17 28.82 -2.12
CA LYS A 5 25.17 27.81 -2.50
C LYS A 5 25.13 26.67 -1.49
N SER A 6 24.00 25.97 -1.42
CA SER A 6 23.80 24.80 -0.57
C SER A 6 24.90 23.73 -0.72
N GLU A 7 25.33 23.43 -1.95
CA GLU A 7 26.44 22.51 -2.23
C GLU A 7 27.76 22.94 -1.58
N GLN A 8 28.01 24.25 -1.55
CA GLN A 8 29.24 24.83 -0.99
C GLN A 8 29.18 24.83 0.54
N VAL A 9 28.03 25.14 1.13
CA VAL A 9 27.82 25.06 2.59
C VAL A 9 28.06 23.63 3.08
N ARG A 10 27.44 22.64 2.43
CA ARG A 10 27.64 21.22 2.73
C ARG A 10 29.12 20.83 2.63
N LYS A 11 29.79 21.22 1.53
CA LYS A 11 31.20 20.91 1.31
C LYS A 11 32.10 21.54 2.38
N LEU A 12 31.88 22.80 2.73
CA LEU A 12 32.65 23.51 3.76
C LEU A 12 32.52 22.84 5.12
N PHE A 13 31.32 22.39 5.51
CA PHE A 13 31.10 21.66 6.76
C PHE A 13 31.91 20.35 6.79
N LEU A 14 31.82 19.55 5.72
CA LEU A 14 32.54 18.27 5.63
C LEU A 14 34.07 18.48 5.62
N ASP A 15 34.55 19.48 4.88
CA ASP A 15 35.98 19.81 4.81
C ASP A 15 36.50 20.33 6.15
N PHE A 16 35.72 21.14 6.87
CA PHE A 16 36.08 21.65 8.20
C PHE A 16 36.33 20.51 9.19
N PHE A 17 35.37 19.59 9.33
CA PHE A 17 35.53 18.47 10.26
C PHE A 17 36.57 17.45 9.77
N LYS A 18 36.78 17.32 8.47
CA LYS A 18 37.91 16.56 7.93
C LYS A 18 39.26 17.15 8.39
N GLU A 19 39.40 18.48 8.44
CA GLU A 19 40.59 19.14 9.00
C GLU A 19 40.76 18.87 10.51
N LYS A 20 39.67 18.56 11.24
CA LYS A 20 39.68 18.16 12.66
C LYS A 20 39.87 16.64 12.87
N GLY A 21 40.10 15.88 11.81
CA GLY A 21 40.37 14.44 11.86
C GLY A 21 39.15 13.52 11.77
N HIS A 22 37.98 14.08 11.45
CA HIS A 22 36.77 13.28 11.24
C HIS A 22 36.82 12.53 9.92
N ARG A 23 36.31 11.29 9.93
CA ARG A 23 36.04 10.53 8.71
C ARG A 23 34.72 10.97 8.11
N ILE A 24 34.73 11.36 6.84
CA ILE A 24 33.50 11.62 6.09
C ILE A 24 32.84 10.28 5.76
N GLU A 25 31.64 10.06 6.28
CA GLU A 25 30.80 8.91 5.97
C GLU A 25 29.71 9.31 4.94
N PRO A 26 29.35 8.43 4.00
CA PRO A 26 28.21 8.66 3.14
C PRO A 26 26.92 8.64 3.96
N SER A 27 25.86 9.24 3.42
CA SER A 27 24.55 9.18 4.07
C SER A 27 23.97 7.77 4.02
N ALA A 28 23.40 7.32 5.14
CA ALA A 28 22.64 6.08 5.20
C ALA A 28 21.28 6.20 4.48
N SER A 29 20.72 5.07 4.06
CA SER A 29 19.37 4.99 3.51
C SER A 29 18.33 5.53 4.49
N LEU A 30 17.30 6.22 3.96
CA LEU A 30 16.13 6.67 4.72
C LEU A 30 15.34 5.49 5.31
N VAL A 31 15.44 4.32 4.69
CA VAL A 31 14.88 3.07 5.21
C VAL A 31 15.86 2.51 6.25
N PRO A 32 15.52 2.55 7.55
CA PRO A 32 16.34 1.98 8.62
C PRO A 32 16.60 0.50 8.37
N LYS A 33 17.83 0.08 8.59
CA LYS A 33 18.25 -1.33 8.50
C LYS A 33 18.34 -1.87 9.93
N ASN A 34 17.60 -2.94 10.21
CA ASN A 34 17.61 -3.63 11.52
C ASN A 34 17.16 -2.80 12.73
N ASP A 35 16.42 -1.71 12.52
CA ASP A 35 15.78 -0.95 13.60
C ASP A 35 14.25 -0.99 13.42
N PRO A 36 13.53 -1.85 14.15
CA PRO A 36 12.07 -1.94 14.07
C PRO A 36 11.36 -0.77 14.76
N THR A 37 12.07 0.05 15.53
CA THR A 37 11.48 1.17 16.30
C THR A 37 11.25 2.41 15.44
N LEU A 38 11.94 2.53 14.30
CA LEU A 38 11.89 3.70 13.43
C LEU A 38 11.14 3.44 12.11
N LEU A 39 10.24 4.35 11.74
CA LEU A 39 9.58 4.38 10.42
C LEU A 39 10.43 5.06 9.34
N TRP A 40 11.26 6.02 9.71
CA TRP A 40 12.24 6.64 8.81
C TRP A 40 13.48 7.00 9.62
N ILE A 41 14.64 7.06 8.97
CA ILE A 41 15.77 7.75 9.57
C ILE A 41 15.40 9.24 9.67
N ASN A 42 15.31 9.74 10.90
CA ASN A 42 14.84 11.09 11.23
C ASN A 42 15.94 12.03 11.76
N SER A 43 17.15 11.50 11.96
CA SER A 43 18.32 12.21 12.49
C SER A 43 19.62 11.54 12.07
N GLY A 44 20.74 12.26 12.24
CA GLY A 44 22.09 11.72 12.03
C GLY A 44 22.42 10.56 12.98
N VAL A 45 22.19 10.76 14.29
CA VAL A 45 22.51 9.78 15.34
C VAL A 45 21.73 8.48 15.23
N ALA A 46 20.51 8.49 14.66
CA ALA A 46 19.73 7.28 14.43
C ALA A 46 20.49 6.23 13.61
N THR A 47 21.40 6.67 12.73
CA THR A 47 22.26 5.79 11.92
C THR A 47 23.48 5.24 12.66
N LEU A 48 23.80 5.85 13.81
CA LEU A 48 25.02 5.61 14.60
C LEU A 48 24.76 5.00 15.99
N LYS A 49 23.50 4.70 16.35
CA LYS A 49 23.11 4.13 17.66
C LYS A 49 24.05 3.02 18.15
N LYS A 50 24.36 2.05 17.27
CA LYS A 50 25.26 0.91 17.53
C LYS A 50 26.68 1.29 18.01
N TYR A 51 27.14 2.50 17.69
CA TYR A 51 28.44 3.00 18.15
C TYR A 51 28.32 3.70 19.50
N PHE A 52 27.20 4.37 19.74
CA PHE A 52 26.94 5.13 20.97
C PHE A 52 26.60 4.21 22.15
N ASP A 53 25.86 3.13 21.90
CA ASP A 53 25.55 2.09 22.90
C ASP A 53 26.74 1.14 23.16
N GLY A 54 27.79 1.21 22.34
CA GLY A 54 29.01 0.41 22.47
C GLY A 54 28.93 -1.00 21.88
N SER A 55 27.85 -1.37 21.19
CA SER A 55 27.70 -2.66 20.52
C SER A 55 28.72 -2.88 19.41
N VAL A 56 29.14 -1.79 18.76
CA VAL A 56 30.17 -1.76 17.71
C VAL A 56 31.15 -0.64 18.02
N ILE A 57 32.45 -0.91 17.87
CA ILE A 57 33.50 0.11 18.00
C ILE A 57 33.82 0.64 16.60
N PRO A 58 33.74 1.96 16.34
CA PRO A 58 34.06 2.51 15.03
C PRO A 58 35.59 2.53 14.79
N ASP A 59 36.01 2.33 13.54
CA ASP A 59 37.43 2.41 13.15
C ASP A 59 38.02 3.80 13.39
N ASN A 60 37.21 4.85 13.19
CA ASN A 60 37.53 6.23 13.56
C ASN A 60 36.45 6.72 14.53
N PRO A 61 36.79 7.11 15.77
CA PRO A 61 35.83 7.62 16.74
C PRO A 61 35.29 9.01 16.39
N ARG A 62 35.81 9.68 15.36
CA ARG A 62 35.33 10.96 14.83
C ARG A 62 34.68 10.77 13.47
N ILE A 63 33.39 11.07 13.38
CA ILE A 63 32.59 10.86 12.15
C ILE A 63 31.92 12.16 11.75
N VAL A 64 31.86 12.46 10.45
CA VAL A 64 31.07 13.58 9.92
C VAL A 64 30.27 13.11 8.70
N ASN A 65 29.02 13.57 8.57
CA ASN A 65 28.21 13.31 7.38
C ASN A 65 27.18 14.43 7.12
N ALA A 66 26.53 14.34 5.96
CA ALA A 66 25.28 15.05 5.67
C ALA A 66 24.19 13.99 5.52
N GLN A 67 23.42 13.76 6.59
CA GLN A 67 22.43 12.69 6.64
C GLN A 67 21.09 13.18 6.10
N LYS A 68 20.55 12.49 5.09
CA LYS A 68 19.15 12.67 4.69
C LYS A 68 18.21 12.19 5.80
N ALA A 69 17.23 13.00 6.15
CA ALA A 69 16.27 12.71 7.21
C ALA A 69 14.84 12.96 6.73
N ILE A 70 13.91 12.13 7.19
CA ILE A 70 12.47 12.35 7.03
C ILE A 70 11.82 12.53 8.40
N ARG A 71 10.99 13.56 8.53
CA ARG A 71 10.08 13.77 9.66
C ARG A 71 8.66 13.93 9.14
N THR A 72 7.73 13.20 9.75
CA THR A 72 6.32 13.14 9.32
C THR A 72 5.36 13.78 10.31
N ASN A 73 5.86 14.22 11.47
CA ASN A 73 5.03 14.75 12.54
C ASN A 73 4.42 16.10 12.17
N ASP A 74 5.14 16.89 11.38
CA ASP A 74 4.82 18.28 11.06
C ASP A 74 4.41 18.47 9.59
N ILE A 75 3.85 17.43 8.95
CA ILE A 75 3.43 17.51 7.53
C ILE A 75 2.50 18.71 7.29
N GLU A 76 1.62 19.01 8.25
CA GLU A 76 0.69 20.14 8.14
C GLU A 76 1.36 21.51 8.23
N ASN A 77 2.54 21.60 8.85
CA ASN A 77 3.28 22.87 8.95
C ASN A 77 4.05 23.20 7.66
N VAL A 78 4.25 22.22 6.78
CA VAL A 78 5.01 22.38 5.52
C VAL A 78 4.24 23.27 4.57
N GLY A 79 4.90 24.34 4.10
CA GLY A 79 4.33 25.35 3.21
C GLY A 79 3.62 26.49 3.92
N PHE A 80 3.15 26.27 5.15
CA PHE A 80 2.50 27.30 5.98
C PHE A 80 3.49 28.03 6.89
N THR A 81 4.50 27.33 7.38
CA THR A 81 5.58 27.92 8.19
C THR A 81 6.84 28.14 7.37
N ALA A 82 7.72 29.03 7.82
CA ALA A 82 8.93 29.41 7.08
C ALA A 82 10.02 28.32 7.03
N ARG A 83 9.95 27.29 7.89
CA ARG A 83 11.10 26.42 8.21
C ARG A 83 10.85 24.91 8.24
N HIS A 84 9.60 24.45 8.14
CA HIS A 84 9.28 23.02 8.23
C HIS A 84 9.37 22.31 6.88
N HIS A 85 9.95 21.11 6.91
CA HIS A 85 10.15 20.24 5.76
C HIS A 85 9.87 18.80 6.14
N THR A 86 9.35 18.02 5.19
CA THR A 86 9.24 16.56 5.40
C THR A 86 10.56 15.85 5.18
N PHE A 87 11.38 16.37 4.25
CA PHE A 87 12.74 15.92 3.98
C PHE A 87 13.72 17.07 4.18
N PHE A 88 14.81 16.82 4.89
CA PHE A 88 15.88 17.78 5.08
C PHE A 88 17.22 17.08 5.26
N GLU A 89 18.31 17.83 5.13
CA GLU A 89 19.65 17.34 5.38
C GLU A 89 20.13 17.79 6.76
N MET A 90 20.48 16.81 7.58
CA MET A 90 21.10 17.04 8.87
C MET A 90 22.61 16.87 8.74
N LEU A 91 23.33 17.99 8.74
CA LEU A 91 24.79 18.00 8.83
C LEU A 91 25.19 17.66 10.27
N GLY A 92 25.94 16.59 10.45
CA GLY A 92 26.30 16.10 11.77
C GLY A 92 27.78 15.77 11.87
N ASN A 93 28.39 16.21 12.97
CA ASN A 93 29.67 15.71 13.47
C ASN A 93 29.45 14.91 14.76
N PHE A 94 30.13 13.79 14.87
CA PHE A 94 29.97 12.84 15.97
C PHE A 94 31.32 12.51 16.60
N SER A 95 31.32 12.44 17.92
CA SER A 95 32.45 11.97 18.74
C SER A 95 32.01 10.75 19.53
N ILE A 96 32.69 9.62 19.35
CA ILE A 96 32.42 8.38 20.06
C ILE A 96 33.51 8.19 21.12
N GLY A 97 33.34 8.87 22.26
CA GLY A 97 34.24 8.80 23.40
C GLY A 97 35.64 9.37 23.18
N ASP A 98 35.78 10.39 22.33
CA ASP A 98 37.07 11.04 22.04
C ASP A 98 37.13 12.50 22.55
N TYR A 99 36.39 13.43 21.93
CA TYR A 99 36.20 14.81 22.42
C TYR A 99 34.77 15.03 22.96
N PHE A 100 34.56 16.09 23.74
CA PHE A 100 33.25 16.39 24.34
C PHE A 100 32.90 17.88 24.22
N LYS A 101 32.26 18.47 25.25
CA LYS A 101 31.65 19.82 25.22
C LYS A 101 32.59 20.92 24.74
N LYS A 102 33.82 20.97 25.29
CA LYS A 102 34.75 22.07 25.01
C LYS A 102 35.10 22.16 23.53
N GLU A 103 35.64 21.08 22.96
CA GLU A 103 36.01 21.05 21.55
C GLU A 103 34.79 21.18 20.64
N ALA A 104 33.64 20.58 21.01
CA ALA A 104 32.41 20.70 20.24
C ALA A 104 31.94 22.16 20.12
N ILE A 105 31.93 22.90 21.23
CA ILE A 105 31.54 24.31 21.28
C ILE A 105 32.57 25.18 20.54
N GLU A 106 33.87 24.99 20.78
CA GLU A 106 34.95 25.74 20.12
C GLU A 106 34.90 25.56 18.59
N TRP A 107 34.73 24.33 18.11
CA TRP A 107 34.69 24.06 16.67
C TRP A 107 33.39 24.53 16.03
N ALA A 108 32.26 24.44 16.71
CA ALA A 108 31.01 24.99 16.21
C ALA A 108 31.10 26.51 16.04
N TRP A 109 31.64 27.20 17.05
CA TRP A 109 31.86 28.63 16.99
C TRP A 109 32.87 29.03 15.90
N GLU A 110 33.99 28.30 15.78
CA GLU A 110 34.99 28.51 14.72
C GLU A 110 34.37 28.38 13.32
N PHE A 111 33.59 27.33 13.08
CA PHE A 111 32.95 27.10 11.78
C PHE A 111 32.00 28.24 11.39
N LEU A 112 31.18 28.70 12.33
CA LEU A 112 30.21 29.76 12.09
C LEU A 112 30.87 31.13 11.91
N THR A 113 31.87 31.48 12.74
CA THR A 113 32.38 32.86 12.82
C THR A 113 33.68 33.11 12.04
N ALA A 114 34.52 32.10 11.80
CA ALA A 114 35.80 32.32 11.15
C ALA A 114 35.64 32.68 9.67
N GLU A 115 36.37 33.69 9.22
CA GLU A 115 36.32 34.19 7.83
C GLU A 115 36.70 33.12 6.80
N LYS A 116 37.50 32.11 7.16
CA LYS A 116 37.83 30.96 6.28
C LYS A 116 36.58 30.14 5.93
N TRP A 117 35.65 29.98 6.87
CA TRP A 117 34.46 29.14 6.76
C TRP A 117 33.22 29.97 6.43
N ILE A 118 32.22 30.01 7.30
CA ILE A 118 30.96 30.74 7.07
C ILE A 118 31.16 32.25 7.24
N GLY A 119 31.83 32.69 8.31
CA GLY A 119 32.15 34.10 8.55
C GLY A 119 30.94 34.94 8.98
N PHE A 120 30.10 34.40 9.86
CA PHE A 120 29.04 35.15 10.52
C PHE A 120 29.60 36.17 11.50
N ASP A 121 28.84 37.26 11.65
CA ASP A 121 29.09 38.24 12.69
C ASP A 121 28.76 37.61 14.05
N PRO A 122 29.74 37.47 14.97
CA PRO A 122 29.50 36.97 16.32
C PRO A 122 28.42 37.72 17.08
N GLU A 123 28.18 39.01 16.74
CA GLU A 123 27.18 39.84 17.40
C GLU A 123 25.73 39.43 17.09
N LEU A 124 25.53 38.60 16.06
CA LEU A 124 24.22 38.09 15.66
C LEU A 124 23.94 36.69 16.17
N LEU A 125 24.84 36.12 16.97
CA LEU A 125 24.71 34.77 17.50
C LEU A 125 24.35 34.80 18.99
N SER A 126 23.34 34.01 19.34
CA SER A 126 22.95 33.73 20.72
C SER A 126 22.89 32.22 20.92
N VAL A 127 22.99 31.76 22.17
CA VAL A 127 22.96 30.33 22.49
C VAL A 127 22.00 30.05 23.64
N THR A 128 21.42 28.87 23.63
CA THR A 128 20.64 28.33 24.75
C THR A 128 21.37 27.15 25.40
N VAL A 129 21.21 26.95 26.70
CA VAL A 129 21.80 25.85 27.47
C VAL A 129 20.83 25.36 28.55
N HIS A 130 20.94 24.10 28.96
CA HIS A 130 20.15 23.56 30.07
C HIS A 130 20.45 24.29 31.39
N PRO A 131 19.47 24.54 32.28
CA PRO A 131 19.71 25.24 33.54
C PRO A 131 20.67 24.51 34.47
N GLU A 132 20.77 23.18 34.35
CA GLU A 132 21.71 22.36 35.12
C GLU A 132 23.07 22.12 34.42
N ASP A 133 23.28 22.60 33.19
CA ASP A 133 24.55 22.41 32.46
C ASP A 133 25.49 23.62 32.62
N ASP A 134 26.02 23.79 33.83
CA ASP A 134 26.98 24.86 34.14
C ASP A 134 28.29 24.74 33.35
N GLU A 135 28.69 23.52 32.96
CA GLU A 135 29.90 23.28 32.17
C GLU A 135 29.79 23.91 30.79
N ALA A 136 28.68 23.69 30.07
CA ALA A 136 28.45 24.31 28.77
C ALA A 136 28.32 25.84 28.89
N TYR A 137 27.63 26.32 29.92
CA TYR A 137 27.50 27.76 30.20
C TYR A 137 28.86 28.44 30.40
N ASP A 138 29.74 27.86 31.20
CA ASP A 138 31.06 28.41 31.50
C ASP A 138 31.96 28.41 30.26
N ILE A 139 31.88 27.39 29.40
CA ILE A 139 32.62 27.37 28.13
C ILE A 139 32.16 28.53 27.22
N TRP A 140 30.85 28.75 27.08
CA TRP A 140 30.33 29.88 26.30
C TRP A 140 30.74 31.25 26.89
N LEU A 141 30.66 31.40 28.20
CA LEU A 141 30.94 32.67 28.88
C LEU A 141 32.43 33.01 28.99
N HIS A 142 33.28 32.03 29.26
CA HIS A 142 34.69 32.26 29.61
C HIS A 142 35.66 31.92 28.47
N ASP A 143 35.42 30.81 27.77
CA ASP A 143 36.31 30.34 26.71
C ASP A 143 35.94 31.02 25.37
N ILE A 144 34.67 30.97 24.97
CA ILE A 144 34.15 31.65 23.75
C ILE A 144 33.99 33.16 23.97
N LYS A 145 33.72 33.57 25.21
CA LYS A 145 33.50 34.97 25.63
C LYS A 145 32.24 35.59 25.05
N LEU A 146 31.17 34.80 24.93
CA LEU A 146 29.86 35.31 24.56
C LEU A 146 29.27 36.15 25.71
N PRO A 147 28.65 37.30 25.45
CA PRO A 147 28.00 38.10 26.49
C PRO A 147 26.93 37.31 27.24
N LYS A 148 26.79 37.55 28.54
CA LYS A 148 25.87 36.81 29.42
C LYS A 148 24.43 36.88 28.95
N GLU A 149 24.01 38.04 28.44
CA GLU A 149 22.68 38.30 27.90
C GLU A 149 22.34 37.50 26.63
N ARG A 150 23.34 36.90 25.98
CA ARG A 150 23.16 36.02 24.81
C ARG A 150 23.32 34.54 25.13
N ILE A 151 23.48 34.18 26.41
CA ILE A 151 23.50 32.80 26.89
C ILE A 151 22.24 32.57 27.73
N ILE A 152 21.22 31.99 27.12
CA ILE A 152 19.90 31.82 27.70
C ILE A 152 19.79 30.41 28.31
N ARG A 153 19.17 30.30 29.49
CA ARG A 153 18.97 29.00 30.15
C ARG A 153 17.52 28.54 29.97
N LEU A 154 17.31 27.37 29.36
CA LEU A 154 15.97 26.83 29.08
C LEU A 154 15.89 25.34 29.45
N GLU A 155 14.84 24.95 30.16
CA GLU A 155 14.59 23.54 30.53
C GLU A 155 14.44 22.63 29.30
N GLU A 156 14.01 23.19 28.15
CA GLU A 156 13.89 22.43 26.90
C GLU A 156 15.24 21.96 26.32
N ASN A 157 16.38 22.48 26.81
CA ASN A 157 17.72 22.06 26.40
C ASN A 157 18.13 20.69 26.98
N PHE A 158 17.25 19.70 26.89
CA PHE A 158 17.55 18.31 27.12
C PHE A 158 17.06 17.48 25.94
N TRP A 159 17.99 16.91 25.18
CA TRP A 159 17.66 16.14 23.99
C TRP A 159 17.42 14.67 24.32
N ASP A 160 16.25 14.19 23.94
CA ASP A 160 15.79 12.83 24.14
C ASP A 160 14.95 12.37 22.95
N ILE A 161 15.23 11.17 22.43
CA ILE A 161 14.54 10.56 21.28
C ILE A 161 13.63 9.39 21.70
N GLY A 162 13.45 9.18 23.01
CA GLY A 162 12.92 7.96 23.59
C GLY A 162 14.06 6.97 23.85
N GLU A 163 13.77 5.66 23.86
CA GLU A 163 14.76 4.62 24.16
C GLU A 163 16.07 4.79 23.35
N GLY A 164 17.18 5.02 24.06
CA GLY A 164 18.50 5.22 23.46
C GLY A 164 19.30 6.41 24.03
N PRO A 165 20.41 6.78 23.36
CA PRO A 165 21.32 7.84 23.82
C PRO A 165 20.63 9.22 23.93
N SER A 166 20.86 9.92 25.05
CA SER A 166 20.26 11.22 25.39
C SER A 166 21.20 12.08 26.25
N GLY A 167 20.86 13.36 26.44
CA GLY A 167 21.63 14.27 27.30
C GLY A 167 21.29 15.76 27.12
N PRO A 168 21.87 16.64 27.96
CA PRO A 168 21.71 18.07 27.80
C PRO A 168 22.30 18.54 26.46
N ASN A 169 21.77 19.62 25.91
CA ASN A 169 22.25 20.20 24.67
C ASN A 169 22.43 21.72 24.77
N THR A 170 23.14 22.27 23.80
CA THR A 170 23.18 23.72 23.56
C THR A 170 22.82 23.99 22.12
N GLU A 171 22.01 25.01 21.89
CA GLU A 171 21.55 25.37 20.55
C GLU A 171 22.04 26.77 20.20
N ILE A 172 22.45 26.96 18.94
CA ILE A 172 22.98 28.21 18.43
C ILE A 172 21.92 28.84 17.51
N PHE A 173 21.57 30.08 17.82
CA PHE A 173 20.57 30.87 17.11
C PHE A 173 21.22 32.03 16.37
N TYR A 174 20.74 32.31 15.15
CA TYR A 174 21.13 33.47 14.36
C TYR A 174 20.02 34.52 14.38
N ASP A 175 20.34 35.75 14.76
CA ASP A 175 19.45 36.91 14.66
C ASP A 175 19.41 37.44 13.22
N ARG A 176 18.31 37.16 12.52
CA ARG A 176 18.06 37.61 11.14
C ARG A 176 17.65 39.09 11.06
N GLY A 177 17.49 39.75 12.20
CA GLY A 177 17.17 41.16 12.34
C GLY A 177 15.67 41.47 12.50
N GLU A 178 15.38 42.71 12.86
CA GLU A 178 14.03 43.20 13.20
C GLU A 178 12.98 43.01 12.09
N LYS A 179 13.39 42.90 10.82
CA LYS A 179 12.47 42.64 9.69
C LYS A 179 11.72 41.31 9.80
N TYR A 180 12.23 40.37 10.61
CA TYR A 180 11.63 39.06 10.84
C TYR A 180 10.95 38.94 12.22
N GLY A 181 10.90 40.03 13.00
CA GLY A 181 10.27 40.04 14.32
C GLY A 181 10.76 41.21 15.17
N ASN A 182 9.86 42.12 15.53
CA ASN A 182 10.20 43.31 16.33
C ASN A 182 9.11 43.69 17.35
N ASP A 183 8.12 42.83 17.58
CA ASP A 183 7.07 43.06 18.56
C ASP A 183 7.57 42.68 19.96
N PRO A 184 7.88 43.65 20.85
CA PRO A 184 8.37 43.36 22.19
C PRO A 184 7.29 42.76 23.12
N SER A 185 6.02 42.72 22.68
CA SER A 185 4.92 42.10 23.43
C SER A 185 4.72 40.62 23.08
N ASP A 186 5.39 40.13 22.03
CA ASP A 186 5.40 38.72 21.67
C ASP A 186 6.27 37.93 22.66
N PRO A 187 5.67 37.04 23.48
CA PRO A 187 6.42 36.26 24.46
C PRO A 187 7.41 35.27 23.82
N GLU A 188 7.24 34.92 22.54
CA GLU A 188 8.10 33.98 21.81
C GLU A 188 9.27 34.67 21.09
N LEU A 189 9.38 36.01 21.13
CA LEU A 189 10.42 36.76 20.42
C LEU A 189 11.76 36.82 21.20
N TYR A 190 12.37 35.65 21.40
CA TYR A 190 13.69 35.48 22.00
C TYR A 190 14.42 34.26 21.39
N PRO A 191 15.76 34.12 21.54
CA PRO A 191 16.45 32.90 21.12
C PRO A 191 15.99 31.69 21.96
N GLY A 192 15.36 30.72 21.29
CA GLY A 192 14.70 29.57 21.92
C GLY A 192 13.18 29.57 21.79
N GLY A 193 12.56 30.73 21.53
CA GLY A 193 11.13 30.82 21.25
C GLY A 193 10.79 30.55 19.78
N GLU A 194 9.53 30.23 19.50
CA GLU A 194 9.04 29.88 18.16
C GLU A 194 8.81 31.12 17.28
N ASN A 195 9.88 31.75 16.77
CA ASN A 195 9.81 32.97 15.94
C ASN A 195 10.70 32.91 14.68
N ASP A 196 10.51 33.85 13.75
CA ASP A 196 11.25 33.91 12.48
C ASP A 196 12.54 34.74 12.52
N ARG A 197 12.78 35.49 13.61
CA ARG A 197 13.96 36.34 13.80
C ARG A 197 15.15 35.55 14.32
N TYR A 198 14.98 34.83 15.41
CA TYR A 198 16.02 34.01 16.03
C TYR A 198 15.90 32.58 15.51
N LEU A 199 16.62 32.26 14.44
CA LEU A 199 16.56 30.95 13.82
C LEU A 199 17.62 30.01 14.40
N GLU A 200 17.21 28.87 14.93
CA GLU A 200 18.11 27.79 15.36
C GLU A 200 18.85 27.21 14.13
N VAL A 201 20.17 27.38 14.11
CA VAL A 201 21.04 26.93 13.01
C VAL A 201 21.85 25.68 13.36
N TRP A 202 22.09 25.41 14.65
CA TRP A 202 22.87 24.24 15.06
C TRP A 202 22.54 23.79 16.48
N ASN A 203 22.23 22.51 16.66
CA ASN A 203 22.09 21.86 17.95
C ASN A 203 23.30 20.96 18.26
N LEU A 204 23.88 21.12 19.46
CA LEU A 204 25.00 20.33 19.98
C LEU A 204 24.53 19.53 21.20
N VAL A 205 24.33 18.23 21.01
CA VAL A 205 23.85 17.30 22.05
C VAL A 205 25.03 16.62 22.74
N PHE A 206 25.07 16.75 24.06
CA PHE A 206 26.09 16.19 24.93
C PHE A 206 25.64 14.84 25.48
N SER A 207 25.56 13.86 24.58
CA SER A 207 25.03 12.53 24.89
C SER A 207 25.88 11.84 25.97
N GLN A 208 25.27 11.63 27.13
CA GLN A 208 25.92 11.04 28.31
C GLN A 208 25.01 10.10 29.10
N PHE A 209 23.74 9.98 28.71
CA PHE A 209 22.75 9.08 29.28
C PHE A 209 22.13 8.19 28.21
N ASN A 210 21.56 7.07 28.64
CA ASN A 210 20.72 6.18 27.86
C ASN A 210 19.34 6.15 28.51
N HIS A 211 18.33 6.55 27.77
CA HIS A 211 16.93 6.45 28.15
C HIS A 211 16.49 4.99 28.02
N ASN A 212 16.02 4.42 29.13
CA ASN A 212 15.56 3.04 29.23
C ASN A 212 14.05 2.92 28.95
N PRO A 213 13.54 1.72 28.64
CA PRO A 213 12.11 1.48 28.41
C PRO A 213 11.17 1.81 29.59
N ASP A 214 11.70 1.98 30.79
CA ASP A 214 10.96 2.31 32.02
C ASP A 214 11.00 3.82 32.36
N ASP A 215 11.34 4.66 31.37
CA ASP A 215 11.51 6.11 31.47
C ASP A 215 12.61 6.58 32.44
N THR A 216 13.57 5.69 32.77
CA THR A 216 14.75 6.04 33.57
C THR A 216 15.99 6.31 32.71
N TYR A 217 16.95 7.06 33.26
CA TYR A 217 18.20 7.39 32.59
C TYR A 217 19.39 6.69 33.24
N THR A 218 20.16 5.95 32.44
CA THR A 218 21.43 5.34 32.89
C THR A 218 22.63 5.99 32.22
N PRO A 219 23.79 6.15 32.88
CA PRO A 219 24.97 6.72 32.22
C PRO A 219 25.45 5.87 31.04
N LEU A 220 25.81 6.51 29.92
CA LEU A 220 26.43 5.82 28.79
C LEU A 220 27.83 5.31 29.13
N PRO A 221 28.31 4.23 28.49
CA PRO A 221 29.68 3.72 28.69
C PRO A 221 30.77 4.76 28.37
N LYS A 222 30.46 5.68 27.45
CA LYS A 222 31.31 6.81 27.07
C LYS A 222 30.43 8.03 26.81
N LYS A 223 30.96 9.21 27.13
CA LYS A 223 30.35 10.49 26.74
C LYS A 223 30.62 10.72 25.25
N ASN A 224 29.58 11.10 24.52
CA ASN A 224 29.61 11.23 23.07
C ASN A 224 29.11 12.62 22.66
N ILE A 225 29.49 13.05 21.45
CA ILE A 225 28.93 14.23 20.81
C ILE A 225 28.05 13.78 19.67
N ASP A 226 26.82 14.30 19.66
CA ASP A 226 25.89 14.27 18.54
C ASP A 226 25.55 15.71 18.19
N THR A 227 25.57 16.06 16.91
CA THR A 227 25.21 17.40 16.47
C THR A 227 24.29 17.34 15.28
N GLY A 228 23.38 18.31 15.18
CA GLY A 228 22.49 18.47 14.06
C GLY A 228 22.43 19.93 13.61
N MET A 229 22.99 20.20 12.43
CA MET A 229 22.81 21.47 11.71
C MET A 229 21.89 21.21 10.51
N GLY A 230 20.74 21.87 10.47
CA GLY A 230 19.83 21.80 9.32
C GLY A 230 20.37 22.59 8.14
N LEU A 231 20.74 21.93 7.04
CA LEU A 231 21.29 22.60 5.86
C LEU A 231 20.32 23.65 5.31
N GLU A 232 19.04 23.33 5.21
CA GLU A 232 18.00 24.22 4.69
C GLU A 232 17.93 25.55 5.46
N ARG A 233 18.00 25.49 6.80
CA ARG A 233 18.01 26.69 7.66
C ARG A 233 19.31 27.47 7.54
N MET A 234 20.44 26.76 7.51
CA MET A 234 21.76 27.38 7.35
C MET A 234 21.84 28.16 6.02
N VAL A 235 21.35 27.57 4.95
CA VAL A 235 21.34 28.17 3.61
C VAL A 235 20.40 29.37 3.54
N SER A 236 19.22 29.33 4.19
CA SER A 236 18.29 30.47 4.18
C SER A 236 18.86 31.70 4.88
N VAL A 237 19.64 31.52 5.96
CA VAL A 237 20.39 32.59 6.60
C VAL A 237 21.48 33.13 5.68
N ILE A 238 22.31 32.24 5.10
CA ILE A 238 23.44 32.64 4.25
C ILE A 238 23.01 33.42 3.01
N GLN A 239 21.87 33.04 2.43
CA GLN A 239 21.32 33.67 1.23
C GLN A 239 20.39 34.86 1.54
N ASP A 240 20.18 35.19 2.82
CA ASP A 240 19.18 36.18 3.30
C ASP A 240 17.78 35.93 2.68
N ALA A 241 17.41 34.66 2.53
CA ALA A 241 16.14 34.25 1.94
C ALA A 241 15.00 34.52 2.94
N PRO A 242 13.79 34.90 2.49
CA PRO A 242 12.65 35.12 3.38
C PRO A 242 12.25 33.87 4.15
N THR A 243 12.15 32.72 3.48
CA THR A 243 11.93 31.40 4.10
C THR A 243 12.94 30.38 3.58
N ASN A 244 12.89 29.13 4.07
CA ASN A 244 13.73 28.06 3.54
C ASN A 244 13.42 27.72 2.06
N PHE A 245 12.23 28.10 1.55
CA PHE A 245 11.80 27.77 0.18
C PHE A 245 12.39 28.70 -0.89
N GLU A 246 12.81 29.92 -0.53
CA GLU A 246 13.44 30.86 -1.47
C GLU A 246 14.96 30.70 -1.53
N THR A 247 15.42 29.45 -1.45
CA THR A 247 16.84 29.09 -1.53
C THR A 247 17.16 28.32 -2.82
N ASP A 248 18.45 28.15 -3.11
CA ASP A 248 18.91 27.35 -4.25
C ASP A 248 18.51 25.85 -4.18
N LEU A 249 18.06 25.36 -3.01
CA LEU A 249 17.52 24.01 -2.83
C LEU A 249 16.11 23.83 -3.39
N PHE A 250 15.29 24.90 -3.43
CA PHE A 250 13.87 24.80 -3.74
C PHE A 250 13.45 25.66 -4.94
N MET A 251 14.05 26.84 -5.13
CA MET A 251 13.70 27.73 -6.24
C MET A 251 13.77 27.07 -7.62
N PRO A 252 14.74 26.20 -7.95
CA PRO A 252 14.72 25.52 -9.25
C PRO A 252 13.52 24.57 -9.41
N ILE A 253 13.02 23.99 -8.30
CA ILE A 253 11.81 23.15 -8.30
C ILE A 253 10.57 24.03 -8.46
N ILE A 254 10.46 25.13 -7.70
CA ILE A 254 9.37 26.10 -7.76
C ILE A 254 9.24 26.66 -9.18
N ASN A 255 10.34 27.09 -9.79
CA ASN A 255 10.35 27.58 -11.18
C ASN A 255 9.87 26.50 -12.16
N LYS A 256 10.22 25.22 -11.91
CA LYS A 256 9.77 24.12 -12.77
C LYS A 256 8.28 23.81 -12.60
N ILE A 257 7.73 24.00 -11.40
CA ILE A 257 6.29 23.91 -11.15
C ILE A 257 5.58 25.07 -11.86
N GLU A 258 6.17 26.28 -11.86
CA GLU A 258 5.58 27.47 -12.48
C GLU A 258 5.44 27.31 -14.01
N GLU A 259 6.38 26.63 -14.67
CA GLU A 259 6.25 26.24 -16.09
C GLU A 259 5.05 25.35 -16.39
N LEU A 260 4.53 24.64 -15.39
CA LEU A 260 3.42 23.68 -15.51
C LEU A 260 2.09 24.25 -15.00
N ALA A 261 2.13 25.28 -14.17
CA ALA A 261 0.99 25.89 -13.51
C ALA A 261 0.36 27.03 -14.34
N ASN A 262 -0.87 27.38 -14.01
CA ASN A 262 -1.57 28.53 -14.61
C ASN A 262 -1.47 29.81 -13.77
N ILE A 263 -1.01 29.70 -12.51
CA ILE A 263 -0.90 30.80 -11.54
C ILE A 263 0.57 30.96 -11.16
N PRO A 264 1.19 32.14 -11.30
CA PRO A 264 2.61 32.33 -10.98
C PRO A 264 2.88 32.44 -9.48
N TYR A 265 4.11 32.12 -9.07
CA TYR A 265 4.58 32.20 -7.68
C TYR A 265 4.74 33.65 -7.21
N GLY A 266 4.50 33.93 -5.93
CA GLY A 266 4.63 35.25 -5.30
C GLY A 266 3.45 36.19 -5.54
N LYS A 267 2.30 35.67 -5.98
CA LYS A 267 1.09 36.48 -6.25
C LYS A 267 0.07 36.47 -5.12
N ALA A 268 -0.09 35.32 -4.46
CA ALA A 268 -1.04 35.12 -3.39
C ALA A 268 -0.52 34.05 -2.44
N GLU A 269 -0.76 34.24 -1.15
CA GLU A 269 -0.27 33.34 -0.10
C GLU A 269 -0.75 31.90 -0.32
N ALA A 270 -2.03 31.71 -0.65
CA ALA A 270 -2.59 30.38 -0.92
C ALA A 270 -1.91 29.66 -2.11
N SER A 271 -1.63 30.38 -3.21
CA SER A 271 -0.88 29.77 -4.33
C SER A 271 0.54 29.44 -3.92
N ASP A 272 1.20 30.32 -3.15
CA ASP A 272 2.58 30.13 -2.74
C ASP A 272 2.73 28.92 -1.81
N THR A 273 1.78 28.71 -0.91
CA THR A 273 1.69 27.48 -0.09
C THR A 273 1.66 26.23 -0.95
N ALA A 274 0.84 26.21 -2.02
CA ALA A 274 0.78 25.06 -2.93
C ALA A 274 2.15 24.76 -3.58
N TYR A 275 2.85 25.79 -4.06
CA TYR A 275 4.21 25.65 -4.60
C TYR A 275 5.19 25.05 -3.59
N LYS A 276 5.19 25.59 -2.35
CA LYS A 276 6.08 25.16 -1.28
C LYS A 276 5.84 23.70 -0.89
N VAL A 277 4.57 23.30 -0.72
CA VAL A 277 4.18 21.92 -0.41
C VAL A 277 4.64 20.95 -1.51
N ILE A 278 4.36 21.27 -2.77
CA ILE A 278 4.76 20.43 -3.90
C ILE A 278 6.29 20.30 -3.97
N ALA A 279 7.02 21.40 -3.81
CA ALA A 279 8.47 21.43 -3.89
C ALA A 279 9.16 20.64 -2.76
N ASP A 280 8.60 20.66 -1.54
CA ASP A 280 9.05 19.82 -0.44
C ASP A 280 8.74 18.34 -0.69
N HIS A 281 7.48 18.02 -0.96
CA HIS A 281 7.02 16.64 -1.03
C HIS A 281 7.66 15.85 -2.18
N ILE A 282 7.96 16.49 -3.33
CA ILE A 282 8.70 15.80 -4.39
C ILE A 282 10.12 15.41 -3.96
N ARG A 283 10.83 16.23 -3.17
CA ARG A 283 12.16 15.86 -2.64
C ARG A 283 12.02 14.59 -1.81
N THR A 284 11.09 14.58 -0.87
CA THR A 284 10.84 13.42 0.02
C THR A 284 10.49 12.16 -0.75
N VAL A 285 9.53 12.25 -1.67
CA VAL A 285 9.07 11.10 -2.47
C VAL A 285 10.20 10.58 -3.37
N ALA A 286 10.96 11.46 -4.03
CA ALA A 286 12.06 11.04 -4.91
C ALA A 286 13.19 10.34 -4.13
N PHE A 287 13.59 10.88 -2.98
CA PHE A 287 14.64 10.26 -2.16
C PHE A 287 14.19 8.95 -1.52
N ALA A 288 12.97 8.87 -1.02
CA ALA A 288 12.46 7.65 -0.40
C ALA A 288 12.30 6.52 -1.43
N ILE A 289 11.81 6.80 -2.63
CA ILE A 289 11.74 5.82 -3.72
C ILE A 289 13.14 5.42 -4.19
N GLY A 290 14.08 6.38 -4.28
CA GLY A 290 15.49 6.08 -4.56
C GLY A 290 16.17 5.20 -3.50
N ASP A 291 15.64 5.19 -2.28
CA ASP A 291 16.03 4.28 -1.19
C ASP A 291 15.19 2.99 -1.14
N ASN A 292 14.45 2.68 -2.20
CA ASN A 292 13.60 1.50 -2.40
C ASN A 292 12.32 1.44 -1.54
N ALA A 293 11.86 2.56 -0.99
CA ALA A 293 10.53 2.61 -0.38
C ALA A 293 9.44 2.80 -1.45
N LEU A 294 8.38 2.00 -1.38
CA LEU A 294 7.31 2.01 -2.39
C LEU A 294 5.99 2.50 -1.79
N PRO A 295 5.16 3.26 -2.54
CA PRO A 295 3.80 3.60 -2.12
C PRO A 295 2.98 2.33 -1.81
N SER A 296 2.31 2.30 -0.65
CA SER A 296 1.48 1.17 -0.20
C SER A 296 0.38 1.64 0.75
N ASN A 297 -0.50 0.74 1.20
CA ASN A 297 -1.58 1.07 2.13
C ASN A 297 -1.12 1.14 3.60
N GLU A 298 0.12 0.75 3.93
CA GLU A 298 0.57 0.61 5.32
C GLU A 298 2.02 1.08 5.51
N GLY A 299 2.37 1.41 6.76
CA GLY A 299 3.74 1.75 7.16
C GLY A 299 4.33 2.91 6.35
N ARG A 300 5.57 2.73 5.88
CA ARG A 300 6.31 3.80 5.16
C ARG A 300 5.71 4.10 3.79
N GLY A 301 5.17 3.08 3.12
CA GLY A 301 4.50 3.26 1.84
C GLY A 301 3.23 4.10 1.93
N TYR A 302 2.54 4.04 3.07
CA TYR A 302 1.41 4.91 3.36
C TYR A 302 1.81 6.38 3.40
N VAL A 303 2.91 6.70 4.08
CA VAL A 303 3.43 8.08 4.15
C VAL A 303 3.77 8.62 2.76
N LEU A 304 4.45 7.83 1.92
CA LEU A 304 4.78 8.27 0.56
C LEU A 304 3.54 8.56 -0.28
N ARG A 305 2.53 7.71 -0.15
CA ARG A 305 1.25 7.92 -0.77
C ARG A 305 0.56 9.18 -0.26
N ARG A 306 0.54 9.44 1.05
CA ARG A 306 -0.02 10.66 1.63
C ARG A 306 0.65 11.91 1.05
N LEU A 307 1.99 11.96 1.02
CA LEU A 307 2.74 13.10 0.50
C LEU A 307 2.49 13.33 -1.01
N LEU A 308 2.52 12.27 -1.81
CA LEU A 308 2.24 12.37 -3.24
C LEU A 308 0.83 12.90 -3.49
N ARG A 309 -0.17 12.33 -2.82
CA ARG A 309 -1.58 12.73 -3.00
C ARG A 309 -1.85 14.15 -2.50
N ARG A 310 -1.22 14.56 -1.40
CA ARG A 310 -1.26 15.95 -0.89
C ARG A 310 -0.65 16.93 -1.89
N ALA A 311 0.49 16.59 -2.51
CA ALA A 311 1.07 17.42 -3.57
C ALA A 311 0.14 17.53 -4.80
N VAL A 312 -0.49 16.44 -5.24
CA VAL A 312 -1.47 16.45 -6.34
C VAL A 312 -2.70 17.31 -6.01
N ARG A 313 -3.17 17.29 -4.76
CA ARG A 313 -4.25 18.16 -4.28
C ARG A 313 -3.89 19.64 -4.42
N PHE A 314 -2.74 20.05 -3.87
CA PHE A 314 -2.26 21.44 -3.96
C PHE A 314 -1.99 21.86 -5.42
N ALA A 315 -1.57 20.93 -6.27
CA ALA A 315 -1.35 21.20 -7.69
C ALA A 315 -2.63 21.66 -8.41
N LYS A 316 -3.81 21.16 -8.02
CA LYS A 316 -5.10 21.65 -8.55
C LYS A 316 -5.35 23.12 -8.22
N GLN A 317 -4.96 23.60 -7.03
CA GLN A 317 -5.15 25.00 -6.62
C GLN A 317 -4.39 25.97 -7.53
N ILE A 318 -3.28 25.53 -8.14
CA ILE A 318 -2.48 26.30 -9.10
C ILE A 318 -2.75 25.92 -10.57
N GLY A 319 -3.79 25.13 -10.82
CA GLY A 319 -4.30 24.80 -12.16
C GLY A 319 -3.58 23.65 -12.87
N ILE A 320 -2.98 22.72 -12.14
CA ILE A 320 -2.35 21.51 -12.69
C ILE A 320 -3.30 20.32 -12.51
N ASP A 321 -3.88 19.86 -13.62
CA ASP A 321 -4.90 18.79 -13.63
C ASP A 321 -4.40 17.43 -14.15
N LYS A 322 -3.12 17.35 -14.54
CA LYS A 322 -2.52 16.14 -15.12
C LYS A 322 -1.35 15.66 -14.27
N PRO A 323 -1.00 14.36 -14.34
CA PRO A 323 0.21 13.85 -13.71
C PRO A 323 1.44 14.70 -14.08
N PHE A 324 2.13 15.22 -13.06
CA PHE A 324 3.19 16.20 -13.21
C PHE A 324 4.38 15.95 -12.29
N MET A 325 4.20 15.34 -11.12
CA MET A 325 5.27 15.20 -10.12
C MET A 325 6.49 14.46 -10.66
N TYR A 326 6.29 13.43 -11.50
CA TYR A 326 7.41 12.71 -12.12
C TYR A 326 8.32 13.63 -12.95
N LYS A 327 7.79 14.70 -13.55
CA LYS A 327 8.59 15.67 -14.34
C LYS A 327 9.55 16.51 -13.49
N LEU A 328 9.37 16.51 -12.17
CA LEU A 328 10.19 17.26 -11.22
C LEU A 328 11.40 16.44 -10.72
N VAL A 329 11.39 15.11 -10.87
CA VAL A 329 12.45 14.20 -10.37
C VAL A 329 13.83 14.57 -10.91
N ALA A 330 13.92 14.85 -12.22
CA ALA A 330 15.18 15.29 -12.84
C ALA A 330 15.74 16.58 -12.24
N THR A 331 14.87 17.50 -11.82
CA THR A 331 15.27 18.77 -11.18
C THR A 331 15.80 18.51 -9.78
N VAL A 332 15.10 17.71 -8.97
CA VAL A 332 15.57 17.28 -7.64
C VAL A 332 16.94 16.62 -7.75
N GLY A 333 17.08 15.65 -8.66
CA GLY A 333 18.35 14.96 -8.86
C GLY A 333 19.49 15.90 -9.25
N LYS A 334 19.25 16.91 -10.10
CA LYS A 334 20.28 17.89 -10.50
C LYS A 334 20.77 18.77 -9.34
N ILE A 335 19.86 19.17 -8.44
CA ILE A 335 20.18 19.98 -7.25
C ILE A 335 21.07 19.16 -6.29
N MET A 336 20.82 17.86 -6.18
CA MET A 336 21.38 17.02 -5.11
C MET A 336 22.57 16.14 -5.54
N LYS A 337 22.85 16.04 -6.85
CA LYS A 337 23.79 15.07 -7.46
C LYS A 337 25.20 15.06 -6.87
N ASP A 338 25.68 16.20 -6.34
CA ASP A 338 27.07 16.35 -5.90
C ASP A 338 27.37 15.54 -4.63
N PHE A 339 26.34 15.26 -3.82
CA PHE A 339 26.45 14.40 -2.65
C PHE A 339 25.50 13.20 -2.70
N TYR A 340 24.40 13.29 -3.47
CA TYR A 340 23.41 12.22 -3.64
C TYR A 340 23.15 11.95 -5.13
N PRO A 341 24.08 11.28 -5.84
CA PRO A 341 23.92 10.98 -7.27
C PRO A 341 22.80 9.95 -7.54
N GLU A 342 22.40 9.19 -6.52
CA GLU A 342 21.46 8.06 -6.58
C GLU A 342 20.13 8.42 -7.25
N VAL A 343 19.59 9.61 -6.96
CA VAL A 343 18.30 10.08 -7.51
C VAL A 343 18.37 10.26 -9.02
N LEU A 344 19.50 10.73 -9.56
CA LEU A 344 19.69 10.82 -11.02
C LEU A 344 19.99 9.47 -11.65
N GLN A 345 20.74 8.61 -10.97
CA GLN A 345 21.05 7.27 -11.46
C GLN A 345 19.79 6.40 -11.57
N GLN A 346 18.86 6.55 -10.63
CA GLN A 346 17.59 5.82 -10.57
C GLN A 346 16.40 6.62 -11.11
N LYS A 347 16.65 7.70 -11.86
CA LYS A 347 15.63 8.66 -12.30
C LYS A 347 14.45 7.98 -13.00
N ASP A 348 14.69 7.14 -14.01
CA ASP A 348 13.61 6.55 -14.81
C ASP A 348 12.72 5.63 -13.97
N TYR A 349 13.31 4.92 -13.01
CA TYR A 349 12.58 4.12 -12.03
C TYR A 349 11.71 4.99 -11.13
N ILE A 350 12.28 6.03 -10.50
CA ILE A 350 11.55 6.96 -9.62
C ILE A 350 10.41 7.64 -10.38
N GLU A 351 10.67 8.13 -11.60
CA GLU A 351 9.66 8.76 -12.46
C GLU A 351 8.51 7.80 -12.76
N THR A 352 8.80 6.53 -13.05
CA THR A 352 7.78 5.52 -13.33
C THR A 352 6.90 5.27 -12.11
N VAL A 353 7.50 5.08 -10.92
CA VAL A 353 6.76 4.84 -9.68
C VAL A 353 5.83 6.00 -9.35
N ILE A 354 6.35 7.23 -9.38
CA ILE A 354 5.56 8.44 -9.08
C ILE A 354 4.44 8.58 -10.09
N LYS A 355 4.73 8.45 -11.40
CA LYS A 355 3.74 8.59 -12.46
C LYS A 355 2.60 7.58 -12.33
N THR A 356 2.91 6.31 -12.08
CA THR A 356 1.88 5.27 -11.95
C THR A 356 0.98 5.49 -10.73
N GLU A 357 1.52 5.90 -9.59
CA GLU A 357 0.70 6.20 -8.41
C GLU A 357 -0.14 7.47 -8.62
N GLU A 358 0.43 8.50 -9.29
CA GLU A 358 -0.26 9.74 -9.63
C GLU A 358 -1.42 9.51 -10.61
N GLU A 359 -1.21 8.73 -11.68
CA GLU A 359 -2.25 8.34 -12.65
C GLU A 359 -3.41 7.61 -11.98
N ARG A 360 -3.12 6.62 -11.13
CA ARG A 360 -4.14 5.91 -10.35
C ARG A 360 -4.91 6.82 -9.41
N PHE A 361 -4.20 7.73 -8.74
CA PHE A 361 -4.85 8.63 -7.82
C PHE A 361 -5.77 9.61 -8.54
N HIS A 362 -5.37 10.12 -9.71
CA HIS A 362 -6.21 10.98 -10.53
C HIS A 362 -7.55 10.33 -10.91
N GLU A 363 -7.56 9.02 -11.21
CA GLU A 363 -8.80 8.26 -11.45
C GLU A 363 -9.71 8.28 -10.21
N THR A 364 -9.16 8.01 -9.01
CA THR A 364 -9.94 7.98 -7.76
C THR A 364 -10.33 9.36 -7.22
N LEU A 365 -9.51 10.38 -7.48
CA LEU A 365 -9.67 11.72 -6.92
C LEU A 365 -10.91 12.41 -7.48
N HIS A 366 -11.22 12.23 -8.76
CA HIS A 366 -12.38 12.86 -9.38
C HIS A 366 -13.68 12.37 -8.75
N ASP A 367 -13.87 11.05 -8.70
CA ASP A 367 -15.04 10.41 -8.11
C ASP A 367 -15.17 10.73 -6.61
N GLY A 368 -14.04 10.70 -5.88
CA GLY A 368 -14.02 10.99 -4.45
C GLY A 368 -14.41 12.44 -4.12
N LEU A 369 -13.96 13.43 -4.90
CA LEU A 369 -14.31 14.84 -4.70
C LEU A 369 -15.78 15.13 -4.97
N GLU A 370 -16.38 14.51 -5.98
CA GLU A 370 -17.81 14.66 -6.26
C GLU A 370 -18.65 14.12 -5.10
N ILE A 371 -18.30 12.94 -4.57
CA ILE A 371 -18.96 12.33 -3.41
C ILE A 371 -18.79 13.21 -2.17
N LEU A 372 -17.57 13.67 -1.88
CA LEU A 372 -17.26 14.50 -0.73
C LEU A 372 -18.05 15.83 -0.76
N THR A 373 -18.08 16.51 -1.92
CA THR A 373 -18.82 17.76 -2.10
C THR A 373 -20.33 17.57 -1.89
N ALA A 374 -20.90 16.48 -2.41
CA ALA A 374 -22.32 16.17 -2.23
C ALA A 374 -22.68 15.92 -0.76
N ILE A 375 -21.80 15.26 0.00
CA ILE A 375 -22.01 15.00 1.43
C ILE A 375 -21.89 16.29 2.24
N ILE A 376 -20.86 17.12 2.00
CA ILE A 376 -20.73 18.43 2.65
C ILE A 376 -21.98 19.27 2.42
N GLN A 377 -22.48 19.33 1.19
CA GLN A 377 -23.67 20.10 0.87
C GLN A 377 -24.92 19.59 1.62
N ASN A 378 -25.11 18.27 1.69
CA ASN A 378 -26.20 17.66 2.44
C ASN A 378 -26.11 17.95 3.95
N GLU A 379 -24.91 17.87 4.53
CA GLU A 379 -24.72 18.18 5.95
C GLU A 379 -24.89 19.68 6.26
N LYS A 380 -24.43 20.56 5.36
CA LYS A 380 -24.74 22.01 5.43
C LYS A 380 -26.25 22.25 5.43
N GLU A 381 -27.00 21.56 4.56
CA GLU A 381 -28.47 21.64 4.50
C GLU A 381 -29.16 21.11 5.77
N ASN A 382 -28.54 20.13 6.44
CA ASN A 382 -29.02 19.58 7.71
C ASN A 382 -28.56 20.41 8.93
N GLY A 383 -27.80 21.48 8.74
CA GLY A 383 -27.28 22.33 9.82
C GLY A 383 -26.17 21.69 10.65
N SER A 384 -25.51 20.67 10.11
CA SER A 384 -24.35 20.00 10.71
C SER A 384 -23.05 20.58 10.14
N THR A 385 -22.02 20.66 10.97
CA THR A 385 -20.63 20.96 10.58
C THR A 385 -19.72 19.75 10.79
N VAL A 386 -20.31 18.56 10.92
CA VAL A 386 -19.59 17.30 11.16
C VAL A 386 -19.80 16.38 9.96
N PHE A 387 -18.70 15.95 9.34
CA PHE A 387 -18.68 14.99 8.26
C PHE A 387 -18.78 13.56 8.82
N PRO A 388 -19.80 12.76 8.46
CA PRO A 388 -20.07 11.47 9.11
C PRO A 388 -18.94 10.44 8.99
N GLY A 389 -18.57 9.78 10.10
CA GLY A 389 -17.42 8.86 10.14
C GLY A 389 -17.57 7.64 9.24
N LYS A 390 -18.80 7.15 9.07
CA LYS A 390 -19.14 6.08 8.13
C LYS A 390 -18.88 6.47 6.67
N GLU A 391 -19.11 7.74 6.33
CA GLU A 391 -18.85 8.25 4.99
C GLU A 391 -17.35 8.47 4.75
N VAL A 392 -16.59 8.90 5.78
CA VAL A 392 -15.12 8.90 5.76
C VAL A 392 -14.59 7.49 5.51
N PHE A 393 -15.13 6.48 6.23
CA PHE A 393 -14.77 5.08 6.03
C PHE A 393 -15.14 4.59 4.63
N ARG A 394 -16.30 4.99 4.09
CA ARG A 394 -16.71 4.63 2.73
C ARG A 394 -15.76 5.22 1.68
N LEU A 395 -15.41 6.50 1.81
CA LEU A 395 -14.43 7.18 0.96
C LEU A 395 -13.07 6.46 1.00
N TYR A 396 -12.61 6.10 2.20
CA TYR A 396 -11.36 5.39 2.43
C TYR A 396 -11.35 3.95 1.88
N ASP A 397 -12.30 3.12 2.31
CA ASP A 397 -12.30 1.67 2.04
C ASP A 397 -12.82 1.32 0.65
N THR A 398 -13.89 1.99 0.20
CA THR A 398 -14.56 1.67 -1.08
C THR A 398 -13.96 2.42 -2.26
N TYR A 399 -13.65 3.70 -2.07
CA TYR A 399 -13.21 4.59 -3.16
C TYR A 399 -11.71 4.90 -3.11
N GLY A 400 -10.99 4.41 -2.09
CA GLY A 400 -9.54 4.62 -1.94
C GLY A 400 -9.13 6.07 -1.68
N PHE A 401 -10.10 6.92 -1.29
CA PHE A 401 -9.92 8.34 -1.01
C PHE A 401 -9.43 8.52 0.45
N PRO A 402 -8.20 9.01 0.69
CA PRO A 402 -7.59 9.04 2.02
C PRO A 402 -8.41 9.78 3.09
N LYS A 403 -8.32 9.30 4.33
CA LYS A 403 -8.89 9.99 5.50
C LYS A 403 -8.32 11.41 5.61
N GLU A 404 -7.01 11.56 5.50
CA GLU A 404 -6.32 12.84 5.70
C GLU A 404 -6.72 13.87 4.64
N LEU A 405 -6.90 13.44 3.39
CA LEU A 405 -7.43 14.33 2.36
C LEU A 405 -8.87 14.72 2.65
N THR A 406 -9.69 13.78 3.13
CA THR A 406 -11.06 14.09 3.55
C THR A 406 -11.06 15.14 4.65
N GLU A 407 -10.22 14.96 5.67
CA GLU A 407 -10.01 15.88 6.80
C GLU A 407 -9.59 17.28 6.32
N GLU A 408 -8.53 17.38 5.52
CA GLU A 408 -8.06 18.67 4.97
C GLU A 408 -9.14 19.38 4.13
N TYR A 409 -9.91 18.65 3.30
CA TYR A 409 -10.97 19.24 2.47
C TYR A 409 -12.17 19.71 3.28
N VAL A 410 -12.56 18.99 4.34
CA VAL A 410 -13.69 19.40 5.17
C VAL A 410 -13.31 20.57 6.08
N GLU A 411 -12.07 20.62 6.59
CA GLU A 411 -11.57 21.73 7.41
C GLU A 411 -11.57 23.08 6.65
N GLU A 412 -11.16 23.09 5.38
CA GLU A 412 -11.23 24.29 4.53
C GLU A 412 -12.66 24.83 4.35
N GLU A 413 -13.65 23.94 4.40
CA GLU A 413 -15.08 24.26 4.31
C GLU A 413 -15.72 24.54 5.68
N GLY A 414 -14.92 24.55 6.76
CA GLY A 414 -15.36 24.80 8.14
C GLY A 414 -16.03 23.61 8.82
N PHE A 415 -15.75 22.39 8.37
CA PHE A 415 -16.26 21.13 8.90
C PHE A 415 -15.19 20.38 9.69
N THR A 416 -15.62 19.48 10.58
CA THR A 416 -14.76 18.48 11.22
C THR A 416 -15.20 17.07 10.81
N ILE A 417 -14.32 16.08 10.92
CA ILE A 417 -14.70 14.67 10.73
C ILE A 417 -15.19 14.03 12.03
N ASP A 418 -16.14 13.10 11.94
CA ASP A 418 -16.50 12.21 13.04
C ASP A 418 -15.50 11.04 13.15
N GLU A 419 -14.44 11.26 13.92
CA GLU A 419 -13.38 10.29 14.13
C GLU A 419 -13.86 9.02 14.84
N ALA A 420 -14.78 9.15 15.79
CA ALA A 420 -15.31 8.02 16.56
C ALA A 420 -16.07 7.05 15.65
N GLY A 421 -16.93 7.58 14.77
CA GLY A 421 -17.65 6.78 13.78
C GLY A 421 -16.73 6.12 12.75
N PHE A 422 -15.64 6.80 12.34
CA PHE A 422 -14.63 6.19 11.46
C PHE A 422 -13.91 5.02 12.13
N GLN A 423 -13.50 5.20 13.39
CA GLN A 423 -12.79 4.18 14.15
C GLN A 423 -13.65 2.93 14.41
N GLU A 424 -14.95 3.12 14.66
CA GLU A 424 -15.90 2.01 14.82
C GLU A 424 -15.98 1.12 13.57
N GLU A 425 -16.04 1.71 12.37
CA GLU A 425 -16.06 0.96 11.11
C GLU A 425 -14.72 0.24 10.83
N MET A 426 -13.59 0.90 11.16
CA MET A 426 -12.25 0.31 11.08
C MET A 426 -12.08 -0.90 12.00
N ASP A 427 -12.55 -0.82 13.23
CA ASP A 427 -12.49 -1.94 14.18
C ASP A 427 -13.42 -3.07 13.75
N GLY A 428 -14.60 -2.75 13.20
CA GLY A 428 -15.47 -3.72 12.55
C GLY A 428 -14.78 -4.46 11.39
N GLN A 429 -13.96 -3.78 10.59
CA GLN A 429 -13.15 -4.40 9.54
C GLN A 429 -12.07 -5.34 10.11
N ARG A 430 -11.37 -4.89 11.16
CA ARG A 430 -10.32 -5.67 11.84
C ARG A 430 -10.88 -6.95 12.48
N GLU A 431 -12.03 -6.89 13.12
CA GLU A 431 -12.69 -8.07 13.69
C GLU A 431 -13.07 -9.09 12.61
N ARG A 432 -13.64 -8.63 11.48
CA ARG A 432 -13.92 -9.50 10.32
C ARG A 432 -12.65 -10.21 9.82
N ALA A 433 -11.51 -9.49 9.76
CA ALA A 433 -10.22 -10.05 9.35
C ALA A 433 -9.58 -10.98 10.39
N ARG A 434 -9.75 -10.72 11.70
CA ARG A 434 -9.30 -11.61 12.79
C ARG A 434 -10.09 -12.91 12.85
N ASN A 435 -11.41 -12.84 12.69
CA ASN A 435 -12.28 -14.02 12.65
C ASN A 435 -11.99 -14.91 11.44
N ALA A 436 -11.50 -14.34 10.33
CA ALA A 436 -10.99 -15.11 9.19
C ALA A 436 -9.63 -15.80 9.47
N ARG A 437 -8.76 -15.18 10.27
CA ARG A 437 -7.43 -15.71 10.66
C ARG A 437 -7.48 -16.76 11.78
N GLN A 438 -8.39 -16.63 12.75
CA GLN A 438 -8.51 -17.58 13.87
C GLN A 438 -8.85 -19.02 13.46
N LYS A 439 -9.35 -19.24 12.24
CA LYS A 439 -9.54 -20.59 11.69
C LYS A 439 -8.25 -21.27 11.23
N ALA A 440 -7.13 -20.55 11.14
CA ALA A 440 -5.87 -21.09 10.61
C ALA A 440 -4.78 -21.37 11.66
N ASP A 441 -4.83 -20.75 12.85
CA ASP A 441 -3.64 -20.60 13.72
C ASP A 441 -3.78 -21.11 15.18
N SER A 442 -4.69 -22.04 15.45
CA SER A 442 -5.02 -22.50 16.81
C SER A 442 -3.96 -23.39 17.51
N MET A 443 -2.66 -23.25 17.21
CA MET A 443 -1.59 -24.13 17.71
C MET A 443 -0.46 -23.45 18.51
N GLN A 444 -0.60 -22.19 18.95
CA GLN A 444 0.46 -21.49 19.71
C GLN A 444 0.53 -21.80 21.23
N VAL A 445 -0.22 -22.76 21.79
CA VAL A 445 -0.26 -23.02 23.25
C VAL A 445 0.78 -24.06 23.73
N GLN A 446 1.80 -24.43 22.93
CA GLN A 446 2.75 -25.53 23.23
C GLN A 446 4.19 -25.11 23.64
N ASP A 447 4.45 -23.87 24.03
CA ASP A 447 5.82 -23.30 24.05
C ASP A 447 6.67 -23.57 25.33
N GLU A 448 6.06 -23.69 26.51
CA GLU A 448 6.82 -23.71 27.79
C GLU A 448 7.54 -25.05 28.09
N MET A 449 7.06 -26.16 27.51
CA MET A 449 7.68 -27.48 27.67
C MET A 449 8.78 -27.72 26.62
N LEU A 450 8.52 -27.33 25.37
CA LEU A 450 9.47 -27.48 24.26
C LEU A 450 10.75 -26.66 24.49
N SER A 451 10.65 -25.49 25.13
CA SER A 451 11.80 -24.65 25.49
C SER A 451 12.75 -25.30 26.51
N LYS A 452 12.26 -26.24 27.33
CA LYS A 452 13.05 -26.95 28.35
C LYS A 452 13.73 -28.21 27.82
N ILE A 453 13.38 -28.69 26.62
CA ILE A 453 13.96 -29.91 26.04
C ILE A 453 15.31 -29.57 25.39
N ASP A 454 16.31 -30.37 25.70
CA ASP A 454 17.67 -30.25 25.16
C ASP A 454 18.05 -31.52 24.39
N ALA A 455 17.28 -31.83 23.35
CA ALA A 455 17.55 -32.94 22.44
C ALA A 455 18.48 -32.49 21.33
N GLU A 456 19.57 -33.21 21.07
CA GLU A 456 20.37 -32.98 19.86
C GLU A 456 19.58 -33.44 18.62
N SER A 457 19.52 -32.62 17.57
CA SER A 457 18.80 -32.95 16.34
C SER A 457 19.47 -32.29 15.13
N GLU A 458 20.25 -33.08 14.38
CA GLU A 458 20.96 -32.66 13.17
C GLU A 458 20.14 -32.98 11.91
N PHE A 459 20.03 -32.02 11.00
CA PHE A 459 19.39 -32.23 9.70
C PHE A 459 20.38 -32.72 8.66
N VAL A 460 20.17 -33.95 8.17
CA VAL A 460 21.00 -34.61 7.14
C VAL A 460 20.27 -34.73 5.79
N GLY A 461 19.08 -34.12 5.70
CA GLY A 461 18.14 -34.30 4.60
C GLY A 461 18.46 -33.55 3.30
N TYR A 462 19.56 -32.79 3.25
CA TYR A 462 20.05 -32.18 2.02
C TYR A 462 20.58 -33.23 1.05
N ASP A 463 21.32 -34.22 1.55
CA ASP A 463 21.97 -35.25 0.72
C ASP A 463 21.31 -36.62 0.85
N ARG A 464 20.58 -36.88 1.94
CA ARG A 464 20.06 -38.20 2.31
C ARG A 464 18.56 -38.16 2.54
N LEU A 465 17.81 -38.97 1.79
CA LEU A 465 16.36 -39.15 2.02
C LEU A 465 16.04 -40.28 3.00
N ALA A 466 17.05 -41.03 3.44
CA ALA A 466 16.93 -42.05 4.48
C ALA A 466 18.18 -42.06 5.37
N THR A 467 17.98 -42.28 6.67
CA THR A 467 19.08 -42.43 7.63
C THR A 467 18.71 -43.41 8.74
N GLU A 468 19.71 -44.09 9.28
CA GLU A 468 19.58 -44.84 10.55
C GLU A 468 19.93 -43.88 11.70
N THR A 469 19.06 -43.79 12.69
CA THR A 469 19.12 -42.78 13.75
C THR A 469 18.50 -43.32 15.04
N THR A 470 18.47 -42.51 16.09
CA THR A 470 17.88 -42.86 17.39
C THR A 470 16.77 -41.88 17.75
N ILE A 471 15.71 -42.39 18.38
CA ILE A 471 14.67 -41.55 19.01
C ILE A 471 15.25 -40.97 20.31
N GLU A 472 15.48 -39.66 20.35
CA GLU A 472 16.04 -38.97 21.51
C GLU A 472 14.99 -38.69 22.58
N THR A 473 13.78 -38.33 22.16
CA THR A 473 12.71 -37.92 23.08
C THR A 473 11.36 -38.09 22.40
N MET A 474 10.37 -38.56 23.15
CA MET A 474 8.97 -38.62 22.73
C MET A 474 8.07 -37.83 23.68
N ILE A 475 7.03 -37.24 23.12
CA ILE A 475 6.09 -36.36 23.80
C ILE A 475 4.68 -36.72 23.37
N ASN A 476 3.76 -36.89 24.32
CA ASN A 476 2.34 -37.02 24.05
C ASN A 476 1.57 -35.92 24.81
N GLY A 477 0.85 -35.07 24.08
CA GLY A 477 0.28 -33.85 24.65
C GLY A 477 1.36 -32.92 25.20
N ASN A 478 1.40 -32.76 26.53
CA ASN A 478 2.37 -31.93 27.26
C ASN A 478 3.29 -32.75 28.18
N ALA A 479 3.38 -34.06 28.01
CA ALA A 479 4.17 -34.95 28.86
C ALA A 479 5.24 -35.70 28.04
N LEU A 480 6.45 -35.81 28.62
CA LEU A 480 7.47 -36.74 28.15
C LEU A 480 6.97 -38.17 28.38
N ILE A 481 7.16 -39.02 27.38
CA ILE A 481 6.79 -40.44 27.45
C ILE A 481 7.98 -41.31 27.03
N ASP A 482 8.10 -42.47 27.65
CA ASP A 482 9.15 -43.44 27.31
C ASP A 482 8.70 -44.43 26.23
N THR A 483 7.38 -44.56 26.03
CA THR A 483 6.78 -45.57 25.15
C THR A 483 5.56 -45.01 24.44
N ALA A 484 5.42 -45.31 23.15
CA ALA A 484 4.27 -44.96 22.32
C ALA A 484 3.74 -46.18 21.55
N LYS A 485 2.42 -46.33 21.47
CA LYS A 485 1.76 -47.53 20.91
C LYS A 485 0.96 -47.23 19.64
N SER A 486 0.66 -48.28 18.88
CA SER A 486 -0.17 -48.19 17.68
C SER A 486 -1.47 -47.41 17.90
N GLY A 487 -1.76 -46.47 17.00
CA GLY A 487 -2.89 -45.56 17.03
C GLY A 487 -2.61 -44.21 17.71
N GLU A 488 -1.52 -44.08 18.47
CA GLU A 488 -1.19 -42.84 19.15
C GLU A 488 -0.57 -41.80 18.20
N LYS A 489 -0.93 -40.53 18.42
CA LYS A 489 -0.29 -39.37 17.80
C LYS A 489 0.65 -38.74 18.81
N ILE A 490 1.93 -38.72 18.49
CA ILE A 490 2.97 -38.20 19.38
C ILE A 490 3.87 -37.21 18.64
N MET A 491 4.66 -36.47 19.39
CA MET A 491 5.78 -35.71 18.87
C MET A 491 7.08 -36.39 19.28
N LEU A 492 8.09 -36.37 18.41
CA LEU A 492 9.40 -36.91 18.74
C LEU A 492 10.55 -36.11 18.14
N PHE A 493 11.72 -36.28 18.75
CA PHE A 493 13.00 -35.81 18.24
C PHE A 493 13.86 -36.99 17.81
N LEU A 494 14.50 -36.86 16.64
CA LEU A 494 15.51 -37.80 16.15
C LEU A 494 16.88 -37.13 16.27
N ARG A 495 17.89 -37.91 16.64
CA ARG A 495 19.29 -37.43 16.72
C ARG A 495 19.77 -36.85 15.39
N GLU A 496 19.61 -37.64 14.33
CA GLU A 496 19.76 -37.21 12.95
C GLU A 496 18.41 -37.36 12.23
N THR A 497 18.00 -36.39 11.42
CA THR A 497 16.77 -36.47 10.64
C THR A 497 16.96 -36.13 9.16
N PRO A 498 16.40 -36.93 8.23
CA PRO A 498 16.33 -36.59 6.81
C PRO A 498 15.12 -35.69 6.48
N PHE A 499 14.20 -35.47 7.42
CA PHE A 499 12.96 -34.71 7.20
C PHE A 499 13.19 -33.21 7.38
N TYR A 500 12.88 -32.44 6.34
CA TYR A 500 12.95 -30.98 6.36
C TYR A 500 11.79 -30.43 7.18
N ALA A 501 12.11 -29.53 8.10
CA ALA A 501 11.12 -28.77 8.86
C ALA A 501 10.59 -27.60 8.02
N GLU A 502 9.28 -27.33 8.08
CA GLU A 502 8.65 -26.21 7.38
C GLU A 502 9.39 -24.88 7.63
N SER A 503 9.92 -24.28 6.56
CA SER A 503 10.74 -23.07 6.63
C SER A 503 11.00 -22.50 5.23
N GLY A 504 11.15 -21.17 5.11
CA GLY A 504 11.50 -20.49 3.84
C GLY A 504 10.45 -20.67 2.73
N GLY A 505 9.17 -20.82 3.10
CA GLY A 505 8.07 -21.11 2.16
C GLY A 505 7.93 -22.58 1.75
N GLN A 506 8.95 -23.42 1.97
CA GLN A 506 8.87 -24.86 1.74
C GLN A 506 8.13 -25.55 2.88
N ILE A 507 7.10 -26.34 2.55
CA ILE A 507 6.37 -27.15 3.53
C ILE A 507 7.21 -28.31 4.06
N ALA A 508 6.84 -28.80 5.25
CA ALA A 508 7.52 -29.93 5.89
C ALA A 508 7.41 -31.23 5.08
N ASP A 509 8.42 -32.08 5.25
CA ASP A 509 8.38 -33.42 4.69
C ASP A 509 7.41 -34.36 5.41
N LYS A 510 7.10 -35.43 4.68
CA LYS A 510 6.35 -36.58 5.15
C LYS A 510 7.12 -37.85 4.85
N GLY A 511 6.76 -38.93 5.53
CA GLY A 511 7.36 -40.24 5.29
C GLY A 511 7.21 -41.14 6.49
N TRP A 512 8.18 -42.02 6.70
CA TRP A 512 8.05 -43.16 7.58
C TRP A 512 9.26 -43.33 8.48
N ILE A 513 9.02 -43.79 9.70
CA ILE A 513 10.03 -44.25 10.65
C ILE A 513 9.77 -45.74 10.89
N TYR A 514 10.80 -46.55 10.70
CA TYR A 514 10.75 -47.99 10.86
C TYR A 514 11.65 -48.43 12.02
N SER A 515 11.18 -49.35 12.85
CA SER A 515 11.99 -50.10 13.81
C SER A 515 11.75 -51.60 13.63
N ASP A 516 12.49 -52.43 14.36
CA ASP A 516 12.21 -53.87 14.44
C ASP A 516 10.88 -54.17 15.15
N HIS A 517 10.29 -53.17 15.82
CA HIS A 517 9.14 -53.30 16.71
C HIS A 517 7.89 -52.57 16.22
N GLY A 518 7.97 -51.79 15.14
CA GLY A 518 6.83 -51.02 14.65
C GLY A 518 7.11 -50.09 13.47
N THR A 519 6.06 -49.39 13.04
CA THR A 519 6.11 -48.36 12.00
C THR A 519 5.35 -47.11 12.42
N ALA A 520 5.92 -45.95 12.16
CA ALA A 520 5.31 -44.66 12.41
C ALA A 520 5.32 -43.80 11.14
N PHE A 521 4.24 -43.04 10.93
CA PHE A 521 4.12 -42.10 9.81
C PHE A 521 4.36 -40.69 10.29
N VAL A 522 5.27 -39.97 9.64
CA VAL A 522 5.57 -38.56 9.91
C VAL A 522 4.58 -37.69 9.12
N GLU A 523 3.73 -36.97 9.84
CA GLU A 523 2.68 -36.12 9.26
C GLU A 523 3.16 -34.69 9.00
N ASN A 524 4.04 -34.17 9.86
CA ASN A 524 4.58 -32.82 9.80
C ASN A 524 5.90 -32.73 10.60
N VAL A 525 6.78 -31.81 10.24
CA VAL A 525 8.03 -31.49 10.97
C VAL A 525 8.15 -29.97 11.11
N GLN A 526 8.38 -29.51 12.34
CA GLN A 526 8.52 -28.08 12.68
C GLN A 526 9.83 -27.83 13.42
N LYS A 527 10.32 -26.59 13.43
CA LYS A 527 11.45 -26.18 14.28
C LYS A 527 10.95 -25.89 15.69
N ALA A 528 11.53 -26.54 16.69
CA ALA A 528 11.34 -26.20 18.11
C ALA A 528 12.12 -24.91 18.48
N PRO A 529 11.90 -24.30 19.66
CA PRO A 529 12.52 -23.01 20.04
C PRO A 529 14.05 -22.94 19.93
N LYS A 530 14.74 -24.08 20.10
CA LYS A 530 16.20 -24.21 19.95
C LYS A 530 16.66 -24.63 18.54
N GLY A 531 15.77 -24.62 17.56
CA GLY A 531 16.05 -25.02 16.18
C GLY A 531 16.00 -26.52 15.89
N GLN A 532 15.63 -27.35 16.88
CA GLN A 532 15.54 -28.81 16.75
C GLN A 532 14.36 -29.22 15.85
N HIS A 533 14.45 -30.38 15.19
CA HIS A 533 13.39 -30.87 14.31
C HIS A 533 12.36 -31.68 15.09
N LEU A 534 11.21 -31.08 15.35
CA LEU A 534 10.08 -31.69 16.05
C LEU A 534 9.19 -32.42 15.04
N HIS A 535 9.15 -33.75 15.12
CA HIS A 535 8.36 -34.60 14.21
C HIS A 535 7.02 -34.90 14.85
N ARG A 536 5.92 -34.56 14.17
CA ARG A 536 4.57 -35.01 14.53
C ARG A 536 4.31 -36.33 13.81
N VAL A 537 4.16 -37.41 14.58
CA VAL A 537 4.06 -38.76 14.05
C VAL A 537 2.82 -39.48 14.55
N THR A 538 2.27 -40.35 13.71
CA THR A 538 1.21 -41.30 14.07
C THR A 538 1.80 -42.70 14.03
N ILE A 539 1.78 -43.41 15.16
CA ILE A 539 2.21 -44.81 15.21
C ILE A 539 1.18 -45.68 14.49
N LYS A 540 1.59 -46.35 13.42
CA LYS A 540 0.70 -47.17 12.58
C LYS A 540 0.62 -48.61 13.04
N ASP A 541 1.74 -49.16 13.47
CA ASP A 541 1.83 -50.53 13.96
C ASP A 541 2.94 -50.65 14.99
N GLY A 542 2.76 -51.55 15.97
CA GLY A 542 3.77 -51.83 16.98
C GLY A 542 3.92 -50.79 18.09
N GLU A 543 5.12 -50.74 18.66
CA GLU A 543 5.51 -49.91 19.81
C GLU A 543 6.88 -49.28 19.56
N PHE A 544 7.07 -48.04 20.01
CA PHE A 544 8.34 -47.33 19.98
C PHE A 544 8.72 -46.88 21.38
N CYS A 545 10.00 -46.96 21.70
CA CYS A 545 10.57 -46.51 22.96
C CYS A 545 11.63 -45.41 22.74
N THR A 546 11.78 -44.53 23.73
CA THR A 546 12.87 -43.55 23.74
C THR A 546 14.21 -44.29 23.79
N GLY A 547 15.14 -43.93 22.91
CA GLY A 547 16.43 -44.61 22.72
C GLY A 547 16.42 -45.71 21.65
N ASP A 548 15.28 -46.01 21.02
CA ASP A 548 15.21 -46.99 19.95
C ASP A 548 16.02 -46.56 18.73
N LYS A 549 16.72 -47.55 18.13
CA LYS A 549 17.34 -47.40 16.82
C LYS A 549 16.28 -47.56 15.75
N VAL A 550 16.16 -46.56 14.89
CA VAL A 550 15.12 -46.48 13.86
C VAL A 550 15.71 -46.09 12.51
N LYS A 551 15.03 -46.47 11.45
CA LYS A 551 15.30 -46.02 10.09
C LYS A 551 14.25 -44.99 9.68
N ALA A 552 14.68 -43.74 9.55
CA ALA A 552 13.86 -42.63 9.07
C ALA A 552 13.95 -42.53 7.55
N VAL A 553 12.82 -42.45 6.85
CA VAL A 553 12.71 -42.44 5.38
C VAL A 553 11.70 -41.39 4.92
N VAL A 554 12.16 -40.41 4.15
CA VAL A 554 11.33 -39.37 3.53
C VAL A 554 10.57 -39.95 2.34
N ASP A 555 9.32 -39.52 2.14
CA ASP A 555 8.57 -39.76 0.91
C ASP A 555 9.27 -39.05 -0.26
N THR A 556 9.96 -39.85 -1.07
CA THR A 556 10.80 -39.36 -2.16
C THR A 556 9.98 -38.69 -3.26
N GLU A 557 8.78 -39.20 -3.58
CA GLU A 557 7.96 -38.58 -4.62
C GLU A 557 7.44 -37.22 -4.15
N PHE A 558 7.00 -37.15 -2.89
CA PHE A 558 6.54 -35.92 -2.26
C PHE A 558 7.66 -34.86 -2.23
N ARG A 559 8.85 -35.21 -1.72
CA ARG A 559 10.03 -34.33 -1.69
C ARG A 559 10.41 -33.87 -3.10
N ASN A 560 10.46 -34.79 -4.07
CA ASN A 560 10.88 -34.47 -5.43
C ASN A 560 9.97 -33.45 -6.10
N MET A 561 8.66 -33.44 -5.82
CA MET A 561 7.78 -32.41 -6.37
C MET A 561 8.00 -31.04 -5.70
N ILE A 562 8.25 -31.04 -4.38
CA ILE A 562 8.56 -29.81 -3.63
C ILE A 562 9.84 -29.15 -4.14
N VAL A 563 10.95 -29.89 -4.27
CA VAL A 563 12.25 -29.29 -4.66
C VAL A 563 12.24 -28.73 -6.09
N LYS A 564 11.43 -29.32 -6.97
CA LYS A 564 11.18 -28.79 -8.33
C LYS A 564 10.47 -27.44 -8.26
N ASN A 565 9.38 -27.37 -7.51
CA ASN A 565 8.65 -26.11 -7.31
C ASN A 565 9.53 -25.08 -6.59
N HIS A 566 10.35 -25.49 -5.61
CA HIS A 566 11.25 -24.58 -4.90
C HIS A 566 12.26 -23.94 -5.85
N THR A 567 12.95 -24.75 -6.65
CA THR A 567 13.94 -24.23 -7.60
C THR A 567 13.27 -23.39 -8.70
N ALA A 568 12.07 -23.77 -9.13
CA ALA A 568 11.28 -22.95 -10.06
C ALA A 568 10.91 -21.58 -9.47
N THR A 569 10.69 -21.47 -8.15
CA THR A 569 10.48 -20.18 -7.48
C THR A 569 11.68 -19.25 -7.63
N HIS A 570 12.91 -19.76 -7.51
CA HIS A 570 14.13 -18.96 -7.72
C HIS A 570 14.27 -18.48 -9.17
N LEU A 571 14.02 -19.37 -10.13
CA LEU A 571 14.04 -18.99 -11.55
C LEU A 571 12.95 -17.97 -11.88
N LEU A 572 11.76 -18.12 -11.32
CA LEU A 572 10.64 -17.18 -11.45
C LEU A 572 11.00 -15.82 -10.85
N HIS A 573 11.62 -15.79 -9.67
CA HIS A 573 12.02 -14.54 -9.02
C HIS A 573 13.01 -13.74 -9.88
N GLN A 574 14.02 -14.42 -10.43
CA GLN A 574 14.97 -13.77 -11.35
C GLN A 574 14.29 -13.33 -12.64
N ALA A 575 13.44 -14.18 -13.25
CA ALA A 575 12.72 -13.83 -14.48
C ALA A 575 11.80 -12.62 -14.30
N LEU A 576 11.17 -12.48 -13.13
CA LEU A 576 10.39 -11.31 -12.78
C LEU A 576 11.26 -10.05 -12.72
N LYS A 577 12.48 -10.13 -12.16
CA LYS A 577 13.42 -8.99 -12.14
C LYS A 577 13.92 -8.62 -13.53
N ASP A 578 14.17 -9.61 -14.39
CA ASP A 578 14.64 -9.37 -15.75
C ASP A 578 13.58 -8.69 -16.62
N VAL A 579 12.30 -9.02 -16.43
CA VAL A 579 11.19 -8.48 -17.23
C VAL A 579 10.65 -7.18 -16.63
N LEU A 580 10.44 -7.13 -15.31
CA LEU A 580 9.76 -6.02 -14.64
C LEU A 580 10.73 -5.02 -14.02
N GLY A 581 11.95 -5.42 -13.68
CA GLY A 581 12.98 -4.57 -13.07
C GLY A 581 13.45 -5.04 -11.68
N GLY A 582 14.61 -4.52 -11.25
CA GLY A 582 15.29 -4.94 -10.01
C GLY A 582 14.53 -4.67 -8.70
N HIS A 583 13.50 -3.82 -8.73
CA HIS A 583 12.64 -3.49 -7.59
C HIS A 583 11.69 -4.61 -7.19
N VAL A 584 11.51 -5.62 -8.04
CA VAL A 584 10.73 -6.81 -7.67
C VAL A 584 11.47 -7.55 -6.58
N ASN A 585 10.85 -7.73 -5.42
CA ASN A 585 11.41 -8.49 -4.31
C ASN A 585 10.32 -9.37 -3.70
N GLN A 586 10.73 -10.52 -3.16
CA GLN A 586 9.81 -11.45 -2.49
C GLN A 586 9.13 -10.78 -1.29
N ALA A 587 7.80 -10.86 -1.26
CA ALA A 587 6.93 -10.48 -0.15
C ALA A 587 6.33 -11.71 0.56
N GLY A 588 6.40 -12.90 -0.06
CA GLY A 588 5.91 -14.16 0.52
C GLY A 588 6.09 -15.34 -0.43
N SER A 589 6.19 -16.55 0.12
CA SER A 589 6.37 -17.77 -0.66
C SER A 589 5.65 -18.96 -0.02
N LEU A 590 5.12 -19.85 -0.85
CA LEU A 590 4.61 -21.17 -0.43
C LEU A 590 4.92 -22.19 -1.53
N VAL A 591 5.55 -23.29 -1.16
CA VAL A 591 5.98 -24.36 -2.05
C VAL A 591 5.40 -25.68 -1.55
N THR A 592 4.46 -26.25 -2.29
CA THR A 592 3.85 -27.56 -2.04
C THR A 592 4.18 -28.53 -3.18
N PRO A 593 3.89 -29.84 -3.07
CA PRO A 593 4.05 -30.77 -4.19
C PRO A 593 3.24 -30.39 -5.41
N GLU A 594 2.02 -29.88 -5.21
CA GLU A 594 1.07 -29.61 -6.28
C GLU A 594 1.35 -28.29 -6.99
N ARG A 595 1.86 -27.28 -6.28
CA ARG A 595 2.04 -25.92 -6.81
C ARG A 595 3.05 -25.09 -6.01
N LEU A 596 3.46 -23.97 -6.60
CA LEU A 596 4.09 -22.86 -5.90
C LEU A 596 3.23 -21.59 -5.96
N ARG A 597 3.42 -20.74 -4.96
CA ARG A 597 2.84 -19.41 -4.84
C ARG A 597 3.95 -18.44 -4.48
N PHE A 598 4.11 -17.40 -5.28
CA PHE A 598 5.13 -16.38 -5.11
C PHE A 598 4.49 -15.00 -5.04
N ASP A 599 4.68 -14.33 -3.90
CA ASP A 599 4.20 -12.98 -3.66
C ASP A 599 5.37 -12.01 -3.77
N PHE A 600 5.21 -10.91 -4.48
CA PHE A 600 6.31 -9.97 -4.77
C PHE A 600 5.84 -8.52 -4.87
N SER A 601 6.78 -7.59 -4.64
CA SER A 601 6.55 -6.15 -4.78
C SER A 601 6.50 -5.73 -6.24
N HIS A 602 5.39 -5.16 -6.69
CA HIS A 602 5.26 -4.58 -8.03
C HIS A 602 4.10 -3.58 -8.12
N PHE A 603 4.31 -2.49 -8.87
CA PHE A 603 3.39 -1.35 -8.91
C PHE A 603 2.14 -1.64 -9.75
N GLY A 604 2.30 -2.28 -10.91
CA GLY A 604 1.28 -2.41 -11.97
C GLY A 604 0.64 -3.78 -12.03
N ALA A 605 -0.46 -3.96 -12.78
CA ALA A 605 -0.82 -5.31 -13.24
C ALA A 605 0.22 -5.76 -14.27
N ILE A 606 0.60 -7.04 -14.22
CA ILE A 606 1.51 -7.58 -15.23
C ILE A 606 0.69 -7.78 -16.49
N SER A 607 1.17 -7.25 -17.61
CA SER A 607 0.53 -7.47 -18.89
C SER A 607 0.64 -8.94 -19.32
N GLU A 608 -0.28 -9.37 -20.19
CA GLU A 608 -0.27 -10.74 -20.70
C GLU A 608 1.05 -11.06 -21.44
N ASP A 609 1.59 -10.09 -22.19
CA ASP A 609 2.86 -10.25 -22.90
C ASP A 609 4.05 -10.41 -21.92
N GLU A 610 4.08 -9.64 -20.83
CA GLU A 610 5.09 -9.78 -19.78
C GLU A 610 4.98 -11.12 -19.06
N LEU A 611 3.76 -11.58 -18.74
CA LEU A 611 3.54 -12.90 -18.11
C LEU A 611 4.02 -14.04 -19.02
N GLN A 612 3.72 -13.97 -20.31
CA GLN A 612 4.20 -14.94 -21.29
C GLN A 612 5.72 -14.94 -21.38
N LYS A 613 6.35 -13.76 -21.39
CA LYS A 613 7.80 -13.61 -21.40
C LYS A 613 8.45 -14.19 -20.13
N ILE A 614 7.88 -13.93 -18.96
CA ILE A 614 8.35 -14.49 -17.68
C ILE A 614 8.27 -16.02 -17.71
N GLU A 615 7.12 -16.58 -18.10
CA GLU A 615 6.95 -18.04 -18.21
C GLU A 615 7.94 -18.66 -19.22
N GLN A 616 8.16 -17.99 -20.34
CA GLN A 616 9.13 -18.41 -21.36
C GLN A 616 10.54 -18.44 -20.80
N ILE A 617 11.01 -17.37 -20.16
CA ILE A 617 12.36 -17.30 -19.57
C ILE A 617 12.58 -18.44 -18.57
N VAL A 618 11.62 -18.69 -17.68
CA VAL A 618 11.75 -19.80 -16.71
C VAL A 618 11.92 -21.14 -17.42
N ASN A 619 11.12 -21.41 -18.46
CA ASN A 619 11.24 -22.66 -19.22
C ASN A 619 12.54 -22.72 -20.05
N GLU A 620 13.02 -21.60 -20.60
CA GLU A 620 14.32 -21.53 -21.27
C GLU A 620 15.45 -21.93 -20.31
N LYS A 621 15.42 -21.42 -19.07
CA LYS A 621 16.40 -21.79 -18.04
C LYS A 621 16.32 -23.24 -17.60
N VAL A 622 15.13 -23.85 -17.66
CA VAL A 622 14.98 -25.30 -17.50
C VAL A 622 15.63 -26.05 -18.66
N TRP A 623 15.44 -25.61 -19.90
CA TRP A 623 15.99 -26.26 -21.10
C TRP A 623 17.50 -26.07 -21.26
N GLU A 624 18.07 -25.04 -20.63
CA GLU A 624 19.52 -24.82 -20.53
C GLU A 624 20.20 -25.82 -19.60
N GLU A 625 19.45 -26.60 -18.82
CA GLU A 625 19.97 -27.65 -17.93
C GLU A 625 21.04 -27.10 -16.96
N LEU A 626 20.79 -25.92 -16.39
CA LEU A 626 21.70 -25.28 -15.45
C LEU A 626 21.95 -26.17 -14.22
N GLN A 627 23.22 -26.34 -13.86
CA GLN A 627 23.63 -26.98 -12.63
C GLN A 627 23.24 -26.11 -11.42
N VAL A 628 22.69 -26.77 -10.40
CA VAL A 628 22.35 -26.12 -9.13
C VAL A 628 23.39 -26.49 -8.09
N VAL A 629 24.23 -25.52 -7.73
CA VAL A 629 25.32 -25.65 -6.77
C VAL A 629 24.91 -25.01 -5.45
N VAL A 630 25.34 -25.60 -4.35
CA VAL A 630 25.07 -25.13 -3.00
C VAL A 630 26.39 -24.99 -2.26
N ASP A 631 26.66 -23.80 -1.74
CA ASP A 631 27.86 -23.48 -0.98
C ASP A 631 27.51 -22.86 0.37
N ILE A 632 28.40 -23.06 1.35
CA ILE A 632 28.32 -22.45 2.68
C ILE A 632 29.48 -21.48 2.80
N MET A 633 29.19 -20.19 2.94
CA MET A 633 30.21 -19.14 2.91
C MET A 633 29.84 -17.95 3.80
N LYS A 634 30.74 -16.97 3.92
CA LYS A 634 30.44 -15.75 4.67
C LYS A 634 29.44 -14.88 3.93
N ILE A 635 28.58 -14.18 4.67
CA ILE A 635 27.59 -13.27 4.07
C ILE A 635 28.23 -12.15 3.21
N SER A 636 29.46 -11.73 3.54
CA SER A 636 30.22 -10.75 2.73
C SER A 636 30.60 -11.32 1.36
N GLU A 637 31.09 -12.56 1.32
CA GLU A 637 31.49 -13.25 0.09
C GLU A 637 30.26 -13.51 -0.79
N ALA A 638 29.15 -13.94 -0.19
CA ALA A 638 27.90 -14.14 -0.91
C ALA A 638 27.41 -12.83 -1.58
N LYS A 639 27.49 -11.69 -0.88
CA LYS A 639 27.13 -10.38 -1.45
C LYS A 639 28.04 -9.96 -2.61
N GLU A 640 29.34 -10.24 -2.52
CA GLU A 640 30.29 -9.98 -3.60
C GLU A 640 30.00 -10.80 -4.87
N MET A 641 29.48 -12.03 -4.70
CA MET A 641 29.02 -12.87 -5.80
C MET A 641 27.69 -12.40 -6.43
N GLY A 642 27.08 -11.35 -5.88
CA GLY A 642 25.75 -10.90 -6.30
C GLY A 642 24.61 -11.75 -5.73
N ALA A 643 24.87 -12.57 -4.69
CA ALA A 643 23.83 -13.37 -4.07
C ALA A 643 22.74 -12.49 -3.48
N MET A 644 21.51 -12.79 -3.85
CA MET A 644 20.34 -12.08 -3.37
C MET A 644 19.97 -12.55 -1.98
N ALA A 645 19.85 -11.60 -1.06
CA ALA A 645 19.28 -11.83 0.25
C ALA A 645 17.77 -11.56 0.20
N LEU A 646 16.96 -12.45 0.77
CA LEU A 646 15.52 -12.22 0.89
C LEU A 646 15.28 -11.11 1.92
N PHE A 647 14.35 -10.21 1.59
CA PHE A 647 14.04 -9.05 2.43
C PHE A 647 13.34 -9.51 3.72
N GLY A 648 13.89 -9.13 4.88
CA GLY A 648 13.30 -9.40 6.20
C GLY A 648 13.82 -10.65 6.94
N GLU A 649 14.67 -11.47 6.31
CA GLU A 649 15.29 -12.61 7.01
C GLU A 649 16.57 -12.19 7.76
N LYS A 650 16.73 -12.71 8.99
CA LYS A 650 17.97 -12.56 9.76
C LYS A 650 18.95 -13.65 9.36
N TYR A 651 20.00 -13.25 8.66
CA TYR A 651 21.10 -14.14 8.29
C TYR A 651 22.22 -14.08 9.34
N GLY A 652 22.82 -15.24 9.65
CA GLY A 652 24.06 -15.30 10.43
C GLY A 652 25.28 -14.89 9.60
N ASP A 653 26.46 -14.89 10.23
CA ASP A 653 27.73 -14.58 9.55
C ASP A 653 28.08 -15.57 8.44
N ILE A 654 27.62 -16.82 8.59
CA ILE A 654 27.73 -17.90 7.62
C ILE A 654 26.34 -18.19 7.05
N VAL A 655 26.25 -18.21 5.72
CA VAL A 655 25.00 -18.38 4.98
C VAL A 655 25.11 -19.51 3.97
N ARG A 656 23.98 -20.14 3.66
CA ARG A 656 23.85 -21.13 2.59
C ARG A 656 23.41 -20.42 1.32
N VAL A 657 24.23 -20.49 0.28
CA VAL A 657 23.98 -19.90 -1.04
C VAL A 657 23.59 -21.00 -2.00
N VAL A 658 22.49 -20.79 -2.72
CA VAL A 658 22.00 -21.68 -3.77
C VAL A 658 22.15 -20.95 -5.09
N GLN A 659 22.83 -21.59 -6.03
CA GLN A 659 23.20 -21.01 -7.31
C GLN A 659 22.72 -21.93 -8.44
N ALA A 660 21.81 -21.43 -9.28
CA ALA A 660 21.40 -22.09 -10.53
C ALA A 660 22.11 -21.42 -11.71
N GLY A 661 23.21 -22.03 -12.16
CA GLY A 661 24.10 -21.42 -13.16
C GLY A 661 24.64 -20.06 -12.72
N ASP A 662 24.85 -19.14 -13.65
CA ASP A 662 25.13 -17.73 -13.38
C ASP A 662 23.85 -16.88 -13.33
N TYR A 663 22.69 -17.51 -13.45
CA TYR A 663 21.41 -16.83 -13.64
C TYR A 663 20.74 -16.44 -12.31
N SER A 664 20.63 -17.37 -11.36
CA SER A 664 19.99 -17.12 -10.07
C SER A 664 20.93 -17.53 -8.94
N ILE A 665 21.24 -16.59 -8.04
CA ILE A 665 22.11 -16.79 -6.89
C ILE A 665 21.38 -16.21 -5.67
N GLU A 666 20.96 -17.05 -4.74
CA GLU A 666 20.13 -16.61 -3.60
C GLU A 666 20.54 -17.29 -2.29
N LEU A 667 20.34 -16.58 -1.18
CA LEU A 667 20.48 -17.16 0.17
C LEU A 667 19.24 -18.00 0.48
N CYS A 668 19.39 -19.33 0.54
CA CYS A 668 18.26 -20.23 0.77
C CYS A 668 18.64 -21.45 1.60
N GLY A 669 17.84 -21.74 2.63
CA GLY A 669 17.94 -22.94 3.47
C GLY A 669 17.18 -24.16 2.94
N GLY A 670 16.51 -24.04 1.79
CA GLY A 670 15.63 -25.05 1.23
C GLY A 670 16.32 -26.23 0.55
N CYS A 671 15.52 -27.23 0.20
CA CYS A 671 15.94 -28.34 -0.64
C CYS A 671 15.70 -28.00 -2.12
N HIS A 672 16.68 -28.30 -2.99
CA HIS A 672 16.65 -27.93 -4.42
C HIS A 672 16.91 -29.16 -5.31
N VAL A 673 16.55 -29.03 -6.59
CA VAL A 673 16.99 -29.98 -7.62
C VAL A 673 18.51 -29.85 -7.82
N ARG A 674 19.15 -30.84 -8.42
CA ARG A 674 20.58 -30.76 -8.78
C ARG A 674 20.77 -30.11 -10.14
N ASN A 675 19.78 -30.25 -11.00
CA ASN A 675 19.76 -29.65 -12.32
C ASN A 675 18.37 -29.08 -12.62
N THR A 676 18.31 -27.90 -13.22
CA THR A 676 17.04 -27.23 -13.56
C THR A 676 16.17 -28.05 -14.51
N ALA A 677 16.73 -28.93 -15.35
CA ALA A 677 15.99 -29.85 -16.21
C ALA A 677 15.05 -30.79 -15.42
N GLU A 678 15.37 -31.07 -14.15
CA GLU A 678 14.53 -31.90 -13.28
C GLU A 678 13.16 -31.26 -13.00
N ILE A 679 13.04 -29.93 -13.10
CA ILE A 679 11.78 -29.18 -12.94
C ILE A 679 10.75 -29.66 -13.97
N GLY A 680 11.19 -30.00 -15.18
CA GLY A 680 10.31 -30.28 -16.32
C GLY A 680 9.55 -29.01 -16.74
N MET A 681 8.31 -29.16 -17.22
CA MET A 681 7.52 -28.01 -17.66
C MET A 681 7.14 -27.10 -16.50
N PHE A 682 7.33 -25.78 -16.64
CA PHE A 682 6.80 -24.75 -15.74
C PHE A 682 5.61 -24.04 -16.39
N LYS A 683 4.54 -23.81 -15.63
CA LYS A 683 3.32 -23.15 -16.12
C LYS A 683 2.73 -22.22 -15.07
N ILE A 684 2.50 -20.96 -15.44
CA ILE A 684 1.76 -19.99 -14.63
C ILE A 684 0.26 -20.31 -14.72
N ILE A 685 -0.40 -20.39 -13.57
CA ILE A 685 -1.85 -20.60 -13.45
C ILE A 685 -2.57 -19.26 -13.45
N SER A 686 -2.07 -18.30 -12.67
CA SER A 686 -2.72 -17.00 -12.47
C SER A 686 -1.74 -15.95 -11.94
N GLU A 687 -2.06 -14.69 -12.24
CA GLU A 687 -1.51 -13.49 -11.63
C GLU A 687 -2.66 -12.72 -10.98
N THR A 688 -2.48 -12.27 -9.73
CA THR A 688 -3.48 -11.47 -9.01
C THR A 688 -2.83 -10.42 -8.12
N GLY A 689 -3.45 -9.24 -8.01
CA GLY A 689 -3.12 -8.26 -6.98
C GLY A 689 -3.68 -8.67 -5.62
N ILE A 690 -2.84 -8.73 -4.59
CA ILE A 690 -3.24 -9.11 -3.22
C ILE A 690 -3.20 -7.94 -2.22
N GLY A 691 -2.68 -6.79 -2.66
CA GLY A 691 -2.61 -5.55 -1.91
C GLY A 691 -1.96 -4.45 -2.75
N ALA A 692 -2.05 -3.20 -2.30
CA ALA A 692 -1.41 -2.10 -3.00
C ALA A 692 0.12 -2.29 -3.03
N GLY A 693 0.69 -2.46 -4.22
CA GLY A 693 2.13 -2.69 -4.42
C GLY A 693 2.58 -4.15 -4.28
N THR A 694 1.66 -5.10 -4.04
CA THR A 694 2.00 -6.53 -3.86
C THR A 694 1.16 -7.41 -4.78
N ARG A 695 1.84 -8.33 -5.48
CA ARG A 695 1.24 -9.22 -6.48
C ARG A 695 1.58 -10.66 -6.19
N ARG A 696 0.76 -11.57 -6.73
CA ARG A 696 0.86 -13.01 -6.51
C ARG A 696 0.83 -13.74 -7.84
N ILE A 697 1.82 -14.59 -8.05
CA ILE A 697 1.81 -15.62 -9.10
C ILE A 697 1.60 -16.99 -8.45
N GLU A 698 0.63 -17.75 -8.96
CA GLU A 698 0.55 -19.19 -8.70
C GLU A 698 1.00 -19.95 -9.94
N ALA A 699 1.86 -20.95 -9.76
CA ALA A 699 2.41 -21.75 -10.85
C ALA A 699 2.56 -23.22 -10.46
N VAL A 700 2.72 -24.06 -11.47
CA VAL A 700 2.90 -25.51 -11.33
C VAL A 700 4.06 -26.00 -12.18
N THR A 701 4.69 -27.09 -11.74
CA THR A 701 5.80 -27.72 -12.47
C THR A 701 5.50 -29.19 -12.80
N SER A 702 6.34 -29.80 -13.65
CA SER A 702 6.41 -31.26 -13.84
C SER A 702 5.04 -31.86 -14.21
N LYS A 703 4.65 -32.97 -13.57
CA LYS A 703 3.37 -33.65 -13.80
C LYS A 703 2.13 -32.77 -13.58
N TYR A 704 2.19 -31.81 -12.65
CA TYR A 704 1.06 -30.91 -12.37
C TYR A 704 0.90 -29.85 -13.46
N ALA A 705 1.99 -29.37 -14.06
CA ALA A 705 1.94 -28.53 -15.26
C ALA A 705 1.32 -29.27 -16.45
N TYR A 706 1.68 -30.55 -16.64
CA TYR A 706 1.05 -31.40 -17.64
C TYR A 706 -0.46 -31.57 -17.40
N TYR A 707 -0.88 -31.91 -16.17
CA TYR A 707 -2.30 -32.09 -15.84
C TYR A 707 -3.11 -30.80 -16.02
N PHE A 708 -2.57 -29.67 -15.60
CA PHE A 708 -3.20 -28.36 -15.82
C PHE A 708 -3.40 -28.08 -17.32
N THR A 709 -2.36 -28.27 -18.13
CA THR A 709 -2.43 -28.07 -19.59
C THR A 709 -3.42 -29.03 -20.23
N LYS A 710 -3.42 -30.31 -19.84
CA LYS A 710 -4.36 -31.31 -20.34
C LYS A 710 -5.82 -30.97 -20.00
N GLN A 711 -6.07 -30.42 -18.82
CA GLN A 711 -7.41 -29.96 -18.42
C GLN A 711 -7.88 -28.80 -19.30
N LYS A 712 -7.01 -27.82 -19.60
CA LYS A 712 -7.33 -26.70 -20.50
C LYS A 712 -7.62 -27.16 -21.92
N LEU A 713 -6.83 -28.09 -22.46
CA LEU A 713 -7.06 -28.67 -23.79
C LEU A 713 -8.39 -29.44 -23.85
N THR A 714 -8.73 -30.19 -22.79
CA THR A 714 -10.02 -30.90 -22.72
C THR A 714 -11.20 -29.92 -22.71
N LEU A 715 -11.06 -28.78 -22.04
CA LEU A 715 -12.08 -27.74 -22.02
C LEU A 715 -12.27 -27.09 -23.40
N LEU A 716 -11.17 -26.85 -24.13
CA LEU A 716 -11.21 -26.30 -25.49
C LEU A 716 -11.90 -27.27 -26.46
N ASP A 717 -11.52 -28.55 -26.45
CA ASP A 717 -12.17 -29.59 -27.28
C ASP A 717 -13.67 -29.68 -26.99
N HIS A 718 -14.07 -29.66 -25.71
CA HIS A 718 -15.49 -29.66 -25.35
C HIS A 718 -16.23 -28.41 -25.87
N ALA A 719 -15.60 -27.23 -25.82
CA ALA A 719 -16.17 -26.01 -26.38
C ALA A 719 -16.29 -26.07 -27.91
N ALA A 720 -15.27 -26.57 -28.61
CA ALA A 720 -15.30 -26.81 -30.05
C ALA A 720 -16.44 -27.76 -30.45
N GLN A 721 -16.65 -28.85 -29.69
CA GLN A 721 -17.74 -29.80 -29.91
C GLN A 721 -19.13 -29.16 -29.74
N LEU A 722 -19.33 -28.39 -28.67
CA LEU A 722 -20.60 -27.66 -28.44
C LEU A 722 -20.91 -26.66 -29.56
N LEU A 723 -19.87 -25.96 -30.04
CA LEU A 723 -19.97 -24.97 -31.10
C LEU A 723 -19.96 -25.57 -32.52
N LYS A 724 -19.71 -26.88 -32.62
CA LYS A 724 -19.53 -27.64 -33.87
C LYS A 724 -18.48 -27.01 -34.79
N THR A 725 -17.31 -26.70 -34.22
CA THR A 725 -16.18 -26.06 -34.90
C THR A 725 -14.86 -26.75 -34.52
N THR A 726 -13.72 -26.26 -34.99
CA THR A 726 -12.38 -26.65 -34.50
C THR A 726 -11.86 -25.64 -33.49
N ASP A 727 -10.91 -26.04 -32.65
CA ASP A 727 -10.35 -25.24 -31.56
C ASP A 727 -9.91 -23.84 -32.02
N GLU A 728 -9.24 -23.76 -33.18
CA GLU A 728 -8.73 -22.50 -33.74
C GLU A 728 -9.86 -21.54 -34.17
N LYS A 729 -11.02 -22.08 -34.49
CA LYS A 729 -12.19 -21.34 -34.99
C LYS A 729 -13.24 -21.09 -33.92
N ILE A 730 -12.98 -21.46 -32.66
CA ILE A 730 -13.89 -21.16 -31.54
C ILE A 730 -14.18 -19.66 -31.46
N PRO A 731 -13.19 -18.74 -31.48
CA PRO A 731 -13.47 -17.31 -31.34
C PRO A 731 -14.36 -16.77 -32.46
N GLU A 732 -14.05 -17.09 -33.72
CA GLU A 732 -14.85 -16.69 -34.87
C GLU A 732 -16.29 -17.21 -34.79
N ARG A 733 -16.46 -18.46 -34.32
CA ARG A 733 -17.79 -19.07 -34.16
C ARG A 733 -18.61 -18.40 -33.07
N ILE A 734 -17.98 -18.04 -31.95
CA ILE A 734 -18.61 -17.27 -30.87
C ILE A 734 -19.05 -15.90 -31.38
N ASP A 735 -18.18 -15.20 -32.11
CA ASP A 735 -18.48 -13.88 -32.70
C ASP A 735 -19.66 -13.95 -33.67
N GLY A 736 -19.71 -14.99 -34.50
CA GLY A 736 -20.83 -15.27 -35.39
C GLY A 736 -22.13 -15.47 -34.62
N LEU A 737 -22.13 -16.34 -33.59
CA LEU A 737 -23.31 -16.57 -32.75
C LEU A 737 -23.77 -15.30 -32.03
N TYR A 738 -22.86 -14.45 -31.57
CA TYR A 738 -23.21 -13.20 -30.91
C TYR A 738 -23.89 -12.21 -31.88
N LYS A 739 -23.41 -12.14 -33.13
CA LYS A 739 -24.05 -11.36 -34.20
C LYS A 739 -25.44 -11.92 -34.53
N ASP A 740 -25.58 -13.23 -34.65
CA ASP A 740 -26.87 -13.90 -34.90
C ASP A 740 -27.87 -13.63 -33.77
N ILE A 741 -27.44 -13.72 -32.50
CA ILE A 741 -28.28 -13.42 -31.33
C ILE A 741 -28.78 -11.98 -31.39
N LYS A 742 -27.92 -11.00 -31.69
CA LYS A 742 -28.33 -9.60 -31.84
C LYS A 742 -29.29 -9.39 -33.00
N ALA A 743 -29.07 -10.06 -34.13
CA ALA A 743 -29.94 -9.97 -35.30
C ALA A 743 -31.34 -10.55 -35.00
N ILE A 744 -31.40 -11.73 -34.38
CA ILE A 744 -32.65 -12.39 -33.98
C ILE A 744 -33.42 -11.54 -32.96
N GLN A 745 -32.73 -10.94 -31.98
CA GLN A 745 -33.36 -10.04 -31.02
C GLN A 745 -34.01 -8.83 -31.71
N LYS A 746 -33.29 -8.19 -32.64
CA LYS A 746 -33.81 -7.06 -33.42
C LYS A 746 -34.99 -7.44 -34.32
N GLU A 747 -34.93 -8.62 -34.95
CA GLU A 747 -36.03 -9.14 -35.77
C GLU A 747 -37.26 -9.44 -34.92
N ASN A 748 -37.07 -10.06 -33.75
CA ASN A 748 -38.16 -10.37 -32.81
C ASN A 748 -38.85 -9.09 -32.31
N GLU A 749 -38.08 -8.04 -32.00
CA GLU A 749 -38.63 -6.72 -31.67
C GLU A 749 -39.45 -6.15 -32.84
N SER A 750 -38.93 -6.21 -34.07
CA SER A 750 -39.63 -5.72 -35.26
C SER A 750 -40.93 -6.49 -35.52
N LEU A 751 -40.92 -7.82 -35.44
CA LEU A 751 -42.10 -8.67 -35.61
C LEU A 751 -43.13 -8.40 -34.51
N SER A 752 -42.69 -8.24 -33.28
CA SER A 752 -43.58 -7.89 -32.16
C SER A 752 -44.26 -6.54 -32.38
N SER A 753 -43.53 -5.52 -32.84
CA SER A 753 -44.13 -4.22 -33.20
C SER A 753 -45.12 -4.32 -34.36
N LYS A 754 -44.83 -5.11 -35.40
CA LYS A 754 -45.78 -5.33 -36.52
C LYS A 754 -47.07 -6.00 -36.05
N LEU A 755 -46.97 -7.02 -35.19
CA LEU A 755 -48.13 -7.70 -34.61
C LEU A 755 -48.97 -6.74 -33.76
N SER A 756 -48.35 -5.91 -32.92
CA SER A 756 -49.06 -4.88 -32.16
C SER A 756 -49.79 -3.89 -33.08
N ASN A 757 -49.16 -3.44 -34.16
CA ASN A 757 -49.80 -2.50 -35.10
C ASN A 757 -50.99 -3.11 -35.85
N MET A 758 -50.92 -4.41 -36.19
CA MET A 758 -52.04 -5.14 -36.79
C MET A 758 -53.20 -5.29 -35.80
N GLU A 759 -52.91 -5.67 -34.56
CA GLU A 759 -53.91 -5.80 -33.50
C GLU A 759 -54.59 -4.45 -33.22
N ALA A 760 -53.81 -3.37 -33.10
CA ALA A 760 -54.32 -2.00 -32.94
C ALA A 760 -55.28 -1.62 -34.08
N SER A 761 -54.94 -1.94 -35.32
CA SER A 761 -55.81 -1.62 -36.46
C SER A 761 -57.12 -2.42 -36.44
N SER A 762 -57.10 -3.67 -35.97
CA SER A 762 -58.30 -4.52 -35.88
C SER A 762 -59.29 -4.12 -34.80
N ILE A 763 -58.83 -3.42 -33.75
CA ILE A 763 -59.70 -3.01 -32.64
C ILE A 763 -60.33 -1.62 -32.85
N LEU A 764 -59.91 -0.87 -33.87
CA LEU A 764 -60.56 0.40 -34.24
C LEU A 764 -62.01 0.21 -34.70
N ASP A 765 -62.35 -0.95 -35.27
CA ASP A 765 -63.73 -1.29 -35.64
C ASP A 765 -64.64 -1.55 -34.41
N LYS A 766 -64.07 -1.56 -33.20
CA LYS A 766 -64.78 -1.78 -31.92
C LYS A 766 -64.93 -0.50 -31.09
N VAL A 767 -64.79 0.66 -31.71
CA VAL A 767 -65.00 1.95 -31.05
C VAL A 767 -66.49 2.14 -30.81
N GLU A 768 -66.84 2.48 -29.58
CA GLU A 768 -68.22 2.75 -29.16
C GLU A 768 -68.39 4.25 -28.89
N GLU A 769 -69.62 4.75 -29.03
CA GLU A 769 -69.95 6.14 -28.70
C GLU A 769 -70.69 6.19 -27.36
N VAL A 770 -70.18 6.98 -26.41
CA VAL A 770 -70.76 7.17 -25.07
C VAL A 770 -70.90 8.67 -24.83
N GLU A 771 -72.14 9.16 -24.67
CA GLU A 771 -72.44 10.59 -24.48
C GLU A 771 -71.77 11.51 -25.53
N GLY A 772 -71.70 11.08 -26.79
CA GLY A 772 -71.07 11.83 -27.88
C GLY A 772 -69.54 11.71 -27.96
N ILE A 773 -68.91 10.90 -27.10
CA ILE A 773 -67.45 10.69 -27.07
C ILE A 773 -67.11 9.29 -27.56
N SER A 774 -66.11 9.20 -28.45
CA SER A 774 -65.57 7.92 -28.91
C SER A 774 -64.76 7.23 -27.80
N LEU A 775 -65.13 6.00 -27.46
CA LEU A 775 -64.49 5.16 -26.46
C LEU A 775 -63.94 3.88 -27.10
N LEU A 776 -62.68 3.55 -26.81
CA LEU A 776 -62.08 2.27 -27.14
C LEU A 776 -61.54 1.57 -25.88
N ALA A 777 -62.31 0.63 -25.35
CA ALA A 777 -61.92 -0.18 -24.19
C ALA A 777 -61.79 -1.66 -24.57
N GLN A 778 -60.57 -2.19 -24.68
CA GLN A 778 -60.33 -3.57 -25.15
C GLN A 778 -59.21 -4.29 -24.40
N LYS A 779 -59.33 -5.62 -24.31
CA LYS A 779 -58.21 -6.51 -23.93
C LYS A 779 -57.34 -6.75 -25.18
N VAL A 780 -56.04 -6.55 -25.06
CA VAL A 780 -55.04 -6.70 -26.14
C VAL A 780 -53.91 -7.62 -25.70
N SER A 781 -53.19 -8.17 -26.67
CA SER A 781 -52.10 -9.13 -26.48
C SER A 781 -50.73 -8.51 -26.76
N VAL A 782 -50.20 -7.74 -25.79
CA VAL A 782 -48.87 -7.12 -25.90
C VAL A 782 -47.85 -7.72 -24.92
N LYS A 783 -46.57 -7.61 -25.28
CA LYS A 783 -45.46 -8.22 -24.51
C LYS A 783 -45.16 -7.50 -23.20
N ASP A 784 -45.32 -6.18 -23.16
CA ASP A 784 -45.00 -5.35 -22.01
C ASP A 784 -45.74 -4.00 -22.03
N MET A 785 -45.56 -3.21 -20.97
CA MET A 785 -46.20 -1.91 -20.78
C MET A 785 -45.75 -0.88 -21.82
N ASN A 786 -44.52 -0.97 -22.34
CA ASN A 786 -44.04 -0.02 -23.35
C ASN A 786 -44.82 -0.22 -24.66
N GLN A 787 -45.03 -1.46 -25.08
CA GLN A 787 -45.89 -1.77 -26.22
C GLN A 787 -47.34 -1.36 -25.98
N LEU A 788 -47.88 -1.59 -24.78
CA LEU A 788 -49.24 -1.17 -24.43
C LEU A 788 -49.42 0.34 -24.55
N ARG A 789 -48.47 1.12 -24.03
CA ARG A 789 -48.48 2.59 -24.10
C ARG A 789 -48.37 3.10 -25.54
N ASN A 790 -47.45 2.55 -26.32
CA ASN A 790 -47.29 2.93 -27.73
C ASN A 790 -48.57 2.64 -28.51
N MET A 791 -49.23 1.50 -28.26
CA MET A 791 -50.51 1.16 -28.87
C MET A 791 -51.61 2.17 -28.50
N VAL A 792 -51.68 2.62 -27.24
CA VAL A 792 -52.61 3.68 -26.82
C VAL A 792 -52.34 4.99 -27.57
N ASP A 793 -51.08 5.41 -27.69
CA ASP A 793 -50.74 6.65 -28.41
C ASP A 793 -51.09 6.57 -29.90
N ASP A 794 -50.81 5.45 -30.56
CA ASP A 794 -51.14 5.24 -31.97
C ASP A 794 -52.65 5.24 -32.21
N LEU A 795 -53.42 4.56 -31.36
CA LEU A 795 -54.88 4.56 -31.43
C LEU A 795 -55.47 5.94 -31.17
N LYS A 796 -54.91 6.68 -30.21
CA LYS A 796 -55.33 8.05 -29.88
C LYS A 796 -55.13 8.99 -31.07
N GLN A 797 -54.01 8.85 -31.78
CA GLN A 797 -53.74 9.61 -33.00
C GLN A 797 -54.70 9.24 -34.14
N LYS A 798 -55.00 7.95 -34.33
CA LYS A 798 -55.92 7.50 -35.38
C LYS A 798 -57.37 7.89 -35.13
N LEU A 799 -57.81 7.89 -33.86
CA LEU A 799 -59.17 8.31 -33.46
C LEU A 799 -59.36 9.82 -33.53
N GLY A 800 -58.28 10.60 -33.36
CA GLY A 800 -58.33 12.06 -33.34
C GLY A 800 -58.88 12.62 -32.03
N SER A 801 -60.13 12.29 -31.70
CA SER A 801 -60.81 12.62 -30.43
C SER A 801 -61.41 11.36 -29.81
N GLY A 802 -61.07 11.08 -28.55
CA GLY A 802 -61.58 9.90 -27.85
C GLY A 802 -60.83 9.51 -26.58
N VAL A 803 -61.43 8.56 -25.86
CA VAL A 803 -60.88 7.93 -24.66
C VAL A 803 -60.50 6.48 -24.98
N ILE A 804 -59.31 6.06 -24.59
CA ILE A 804 -58.80 4.70 -24.83
C ILE A 804 -58.41 4.08 -23.50
N LEU A 805 -58.81 2.84 -23.26
CA LEU A 805 -58.36 2.02 -22.14
C LEU A 805 -58.02 0.61 -22.65
N LEU A 806 -56.73 0.26 -22.61
CA LEU A 806 -56.27 -1.07 -23.01
C LEU A 806 -55.81 -1.87 -21.80
N ALA A 807 -56.14 -3.16 -21.82
CA ALA A 807 -55.70 -4.12 -20.80
C ALA A 807 -54.94 -5.27 -21.44
N ALA A 808 -53.81 -5.66 -20.85
CA ALA A 808 -53.04 -6.83 -21.25
C ALA A 808 -52.81 -7.74 -20.05
N GLU A 809 -52.84 -9.05 -20.31
CA GLU A 809 -52.52 -10.07 -19.32
C GLU A 809 -51.13 -10.61 -19.59
N ASN A 810 -50.24 -10.52 -18.60
CA ASN A 810 -48.88 -11.01 -18.74
C ASN A 810 -48.43 -11.69 -17.43
N LYS A 811 -48.02 -12.96 -17.51
CA LYS A 811 -47.58 -13.78 -16.37
C LYS A 811 -48.54 -13.69 -15.17
N GLN A 812 -49.85 -13.86 -15.41
CA GLN A 812 -50.93 -13.78 -14.41
C GLN A 812 -51.08 -12.42 -13.70
N LYS A 813 -50.50 -11.35 -14.24
CA LYS A 813 -50.71 -9.97 -13.80
C LYS A 813 -51.37 -9.16 -14.91
N VAL A 814 -52.07 -8.11 -14.52
CA VAL A 814 -52.74 -7.19 -15.43
C VAL A 814 -51.88 -5.96 -15.64
N GLN A 815 -51.75 -5.53 -16.89
CA GLN A 815 -51.19 -4.24 -17.28
C GLN A 815 -52.30 -3.42 -17.93
N LEU A 816 -52.44 -2.16 -17.53
CA LEU A 816 -53.46 -1.25 -18.03
C LEU A 816 -52.78 0.02 -18.52
N ALA A 817 -53.23 0.55 -19.66
CA ALA A 817 -52.85 1.87 -20.13
C ALA A 817 -54.10 2.63 -20.62
N ALA A 818 -54.18 3.91 -20.28
CA ALA A 818 -55.26 4.79 -20.67
C ALA A 818 -54.72 6.02 -21.39
N GLY A 819 -55.44 6.49 -22.40
CA GLY A 819 -55.16 7.71 -23.15
C GLY A 819 -56.43 8.53 -23.33
N VAL A 820 -56.30 9.84 -23.24
CA VAL A 820 -57.39 10.80 -23.50
C VAL A 820 -56.87 11.85 -24.47
N SER A 821 -57.64 12.18 -25.51
CA SER A 821 -57.30 13.22 -26.48
C SER A 821 -57.33 14.62 -25.86
N LYS A 822 -56.58 15.56 -26.43
CA LYS A 822 -56.36 16.89 -25.82
C LYS A 822 -57.65 17.70 -25.64
N ASP A 823 -58.56 17.63 -26.60
CA ASP A 823 -59.86 18.29 -26.58
C ASP A 823 -60.74 17.79 -25.42
N LEU A 824 -60.70 16.50 -25.11
CA LEU A 824 -61.46 15.90 -24.01
C LEU A 824 -60.84 16.17 -22.63
N ILE A 825 -59.53 16.42 -22.58
CA ILE A 825 -58.86 16.87 -21.35
C ILE A 825 -59.36 18.25 -20.93
N GLU A 826 -59.55 19.16 -21.89
CA GLU A 826 -60.11 20.49 -21.64
C GLU A 826 -61.56 20.42 -21.15
N SER A 827 -62.30 19.37 -21.54
CA SER A 827 -63.64 19.04 -21.04
C SER A 827 -63.66 18.31 -19.69
N GLY A 828 -62.52 18.09 -19.03
CA GLY A 828 -62.43 17.55 -17.67
C GLY A 828 -62.14 16.05 -17.55
N LEU A 829 -61.95 15.34 -18.68
CA LEU A 829 -61.59 13.91 -18.66
C LEU A 829 -60.07 13.73 -18.54
N HIS A 830 -59.64 12.90 -17.58
CA HIS A 830 -58.22 12.68 -17.32
C HIS A 830 -57.85 11.19 -17.31
N ALA A 831 -56.87 10.80 -18.13
CA ALA A 831 -56.36 9.43 -18.20
C ALA A 831 -55.89 8.92 -16.82
N GLY A 832 -55.28 9.78 -16.02
CA GLY A 832 -54.83 9.47 -14.66
C GLY A 832 -55.96 9.13 -13.67
N ASN A 833 -57.17 9.67 -13.88
CA ASN A 833 -58.33 9.37 -13.04
C ASN A 833 -59.02 8.08 -13.50
N LEU A 834 -59.19 7.93 -14.82
CA LEU A 834 -59.70 6.71 -15.44
C LEU A 834 -58.86 5.48 -15.04
N ILE A 835 -57.53 5.56 -15.17
CA ILE A 835 -56.66 4.42 -14.89
C ILE A 835 -56.73 3.98 -13.43
N LYS A 836 -56.91 4.90 -12.47
CA LYS A 836 -57.04 4.59 -11.04
C LYS A 836 -58.30 3.79 -10.76
N GLN A 837 -59.41 4.14 -11.42
CA GLN A 837 -60.67 3.42 -11.29
C GLN A 837 -60.56 2.01 -11.91
N ALA A 838 -60.01 1.91 -13.13
CA ALA A 838 -59.80 0.64 -13.81
C ALA A 838 -58.85 -0.30 -13.05
N ALA A 839 -57.73 0.23 -12.54
CA ALA A 839 -56.74 -0.57 -11.80
C ALA A 839 -57.30 -1.13 -10.48
N LYS A 840 -58.17 -0.37 -9.79
CA LYS A 840 -58.81 -0.81 -8.55
C LYS A 840 -59.69 -2.03 -8.77
N ALA A 841 -60.37 -2.13 -9.92
CA ALA A 841 -61.19 -3.29 -10.27
C ALA A 841 -60.35 -4.58 -10.41
N CYS A 842 -59.09 -4.46 -10.87
CA CYS A 842 -58.12 -5.56 -10.95
C CYS A 842 -57.23 -5.72 -9.70
N GLY A 843 -57.58 -5.10 -8.56
CA GLY A 843 -56.83 -5.22 -7.31
C GLY A 843 -55.44 -4.59 -7.33
N GLY A 844 -55.26 -3.52 -8.11
CA GLY A 844 -53.99 -2.81 -8.25
C GLY A 844 -54.13 -1.28 -8.23
N GLY A 845 -53.09 -0.60 -8.71
CA GLY A 845 -52.99 0.85 -8.65
C GLY A 845 -52.05 1.40 -9.72
N GLY A 846 -52.21 2.69 -10.02
CA GLY A 846 -51.39 3.39 -10.99
C GLY A 846 -51.74 4.87 -11.09
N GLY A 847 -51.15 5.52 -12.08
CA GLY A 847 -51.26 6.96 -12.27
C GLY A 847 -50.52 7.41 -13.51
N GLY A 848 -50.64 8.69 -13.82
CA GLY A 848 -50.03 9.28 -14.99
C GLY A 848 -50.53 10.69 -15.23
N ARG A 849 -50.15 11.22 -16.38
CA ARG A 849 -50.53 12.56 -16.82
C ARG A 849 -51.99 12.58 -17.31
N PRO A 850 -52.60 13.75 -17.45
CA PRO A 850 -53.92 13.93 -18.06
C PRO A 850 -54.13 13.19 -19.39
N ASP A 851 -53.10 13.13 -20.24
CA ASP A 851 -53.13 12.60 -21.61
C ASP A 851 -52.76 11.11 -21.73
N MET A 852 -52.09 10.56 -20.73
CA MET A 852 -51.57 9.20 -20.73
C MET A 852 -51.31 8.70 -19.31
N ALA A 853 -51.83 7.52 -18.97
CA ALA A 853 -51.59 6.91 -17.67
C ALA A 853 -51.50 5.39 -17.74
N GLN A 854 -50.82 4.79 -16.76
CA GLN A 854 -50.56 3.36 -16.73
C GLN A 854 -50.76 2.79 -15.32
N ALA A 855 -51.12 1.51 -15.25
CA ALA A 855 -51.30 0.82 -13.98
C ALA A 855 -51.03 -0.69 -14.10
N GLY A 856 -50.78 -1.31 -12.95
CA GLY A 856 -50.73 -2.75 -12.80
C GLY A 856 -51.91 -3.27 -11.97
N GLY A 857 -52.32 -4.51 -12.21
CA GLY A 857 -53.35 -5.24 -11.46
C GLY A 857 -52.90 -6.67 -11.13
N LYS A 858 -53.53 -7.28 -10.13
CA LYS A 858 -53.22 -8.62 -9.63
C LYS A 858 -54.21 -9.69 -10.08
N ASP A 859 -55.39 -9.29 -10.57
CA ASP A 859 -56.47 -10.21 -10.93
C ASP A 859 -56.87 -10.10 -12.42
N PRO A 860 -56.38 -11.00 -13.28
CA PRO A 860 -56.76 -11.05 -14.70
C PRO A 860 -58.22 -11.38 -14.98
N GLN A 861 -58.93 -12.05 -14.06
CA GLN A 861 -60.35 -12.37 -14.25
C GLN A 861 -61.23 -11.11 -14.23
N LYS A 862 -60.72 -10.04 -13.61
CA LYS A 862 -61.38 -8.73 -13.49
C LYS A 862 -61.11 -7.76 -14.63
N ILE A 863 -60.40 -8.18 -15.69
CA ILE A 863 -60.12 -7.31 -16.84
C ILE A 863 -61.41 -6.80 -17.50
N ALA A 864 -62.43 -7.66 -17.65
CA ALA A 864 -63.71 -7.23 -18.21
C ALA A 864 -64.38 -6.14 -17.35
N ASP A 865 -64.40 -6.33 -16.04
CA ASP A 865 -64.93 -5.35 -15.07
C ASP A 865 -64.15 -4.02 -15.14
N ALA A 866 -62.81 -4.08 -15.29
CA ALA A 866 -61.96 -2.91 -15.43
C ALA A 866 -62.22 -2.13 -16.73
N LEU A 867 -62.41 -2.82 -17.85
CA LEU A 867 -62.71 -2.17 -19.13
C LEU A 867 -64.06 -1.43 -19.12
N GLN A 868 -65.07 -1.99 -18.43
CA GLN A 868 -66.38 -1.34 -18.26
C GLN A 868 -66.32 -0.05 -17.43
N THR A 869 -65.27 0.17 -16.63
CA THR A 869 -65.12 1.43 -15.89
C THR A 869 -64.94 2.64 -16.81
N ALA A 870 -64.46 2.45 -18.03
CA ALA A 870 -64.23 3.55 -18.97
C ALA A 870 -65.53 4.20 -19.43
N ALA A 871 -66.55 3.42 -19.81
CA ALA A 871 -67.86 3.96 -20.19
C ALA A 871 -68.52 4.72 -19.02
N ARG A 872 -68.45 4.14 -17.81
CA ARG A 872 -68.99 4.77 -16.60
C ARG A 872 -68.28 6.09 -16.26
N TYR A 873 -66.95 6.09 -16.36
CA TYR A 873 -66.15 7.29 -16.11
C TYR A 873 -66.53 8.44 -17.05
N ILE A 874 -66.78 8.15 -18.34
CA ILE A 874 -67.25 9.15 -19.30
C ILE A 874 -68.63 9.67 -18.88
N SER A 875 -69.62 8.80 -18.66
CA SER A 875 -70.99 9.21 -18.30
C SER A 875 -71.07 10.01 -16.99
N GLU A 876 -70.18 9.77 -16.03
CA GLU A 876 -70.17 10.47 -14.73
C GLU A 876 -69.47 11.85 -14.77
N ASN A 877 -68.67 12.13 -15.82
CA ASN A 877 -67.78 13.29 -15.85
C ASN A 877 -67.97 14.19 -17.09
N VAL A 878 -68.97 13.89 -17.93
CA VAL A 878 -69.39 14.73 -19.06
C VAL A 878 -70.71 15.41 -18.66
N GLN A 879 -70.75 16.75 -18.75
CA GLN A 879 -71.95 17.58 -18.52
C GLN A 879 -72.41 18.25 -19.80
#